data_AF-A0A7J6M1C3-F1
#
_entry.id   AF-A0A7J6M1C3-F1
#
_cell.length_a   1.000
_cell.length_b   1.000
_cell.length_c   1.000
_cell.angle_alpha   90.00
_cell.angle_beta   90.00
_cell.angle_gamma   90.00
#
_symmetry.space_group_name_H-M   'P 1'
#
loop_
_entity.id
_entity.type
_entity.pdbx_description
1 polymer ?
#
loop_
_entity_poly.entity_id
_entity_poly.type
_entity_poly.pdbx_seq_one_letter_code
_entity_poly.pdbx_strand_id
1 'polypeptide(L)'
;MAASVQQQSTGIHQECADDDMTPADLKIILLGDSASGKSKLVERFLLDDYNPRQLSTYAVNLFRYSTTTEDGRQWKVDLWDTAGQEQFNKLHPSYYYKANAAILVFDITRKITYKHLQDWFSELRQHVEDVPAICVANKIDIDMTVTERNFAFPARHKLPFYFVSASNGTNVVKVFREALKLAVANKECPPDEPQQPRYKPVKFPKGVTSKIHKSMEWMKGTEWMWNDWEKVRFQSDGIFVAPTEECHQPQAKQCKWSADKDGNIYIMWGKKSGLHEVKADHMPDVNDDDFELELPNISLSGKRKRDGAPLHAEFVQVFDTEIQDARRDLYGDLGLEPGADVSTVKKAFRKMSIKYHPDKTGNDPTAHRKFTRIGEANEILSDPAKKFLYDMGGMESVRAMEKGDIPRGEDGHVTYPVPLEKLYTGSKEHVRINRRVVCTGCRQKPDLEKCRGCGKCPDEVKMVQQQVGPGFFVQQQQQVPSRERCKNEDTELDLNIEKGMMDGEQVVFEGMAEQRPGQIPGNLIFTIKQTSDQRFMRENGYDLRTATQIPLKEALLGFDRSMAHLDGHQVRLVKQPGEVCQPFEVMKIPGEGMPHKVEGGGHSDYGDLYVKMNVKFPESLTDAQREAIDKLFPAEETQ
;
A
#
# COMPACT_ATOMS: atom_id res chain seq x y z
N MET A 1 35.37 -48.05 -20.43
CA MET A 1 34.02 -48.50 -20.01
C MET A 1 33.58 -47.62 -18.86
N ALA A 2 32.87 -46.54 -19.18
CA ALA A 2 32.27 -45.63 -18.20
C ALA A 2 30.76 -45.89 -18.23
N ALA A 3 30.17 -46.19 -17.07
CA ALA A 3 28.73 -46.38 -16.93
C ALA A 3 28.10 -45.13 -16.31
N SER A 4 27.10 -44.65 -17.02
CA SER A 4 26.25 -43.48 -16.82
C SER A 4 25.28 -43.62 -15.65
N VAL A 5 25.09 -42.54 -14.88
CA VAL A 5 23.94 -42.36 -13.97
C VAL A 5 23.09 -41.22 -14.55
N GLN A 6 21.82 -41.51 -14.77
CA GLN A 6 20.83 -40.63 -15.38
C GLN A 6 20.50 -39.43 -14.47
N GLN A 7 20.59 -38.22 -15.01
CA GLN A 7 19.98 -37.03 -14.44
C GLN A 7 18.50 -37.00 -14.83
N GLN A 8 17.60 -37.05 -13.84
CA GLN A 8 16.23 -36.61 -14.02
C GLN A 8 16.15 -35.11 -13.71
N SER A 9 15.95 -34.32 -14.76
CA SER A 9 15.61 -32.91 -14.70
C SER A 9 14.14 -32.77 -14.31
N THR A 10 13.85 -32.31 -13.10
CA THR A 10 12.52 -31.75 -12.76
C THR A 10 12.55 -30.26 -13.08
N GLY A 11 11.96 -29.90 -14.21
CA GLY A 11 11.72 -28.51 -14.61
C GLY A 11 10.75 -27.84 -13.65
N ILE A 12 11.11 -26.65 -13.20
CA ILE A 12 10.21 -25.76 -12.45
C ILE A 12 9.43 -24.99 -13.52
N HIS A 13 8.15 -25.36 -13.69
CA HIS A 13 7.21 -24.56 -14.45
C HIS A 13 6.98 -23.23 -13.74
N GLN A 14 7.16 -22.16 -14.49
CA GLN A 14 6.84 -20.79 -14.14
C GLN A 14 5.33 -20.61 -14.29
N GLU A 15 4.59 -20.73 -13.19
CA GLU A 15 3.21 -20.23 -13.08
C GLU A 15 3.25 -18.84 -12.46
N CYS A 16 3.13 -17.83 -13.33
CA CYS A 16 2.80 -16.47 -12.95
C CYS A 16 1.28 -16.30 -13.17
N ALA A 17 0.47 -16.29 -12.10
CA ALA A 17 -0.83 -15.59 -11.98
C ALA A 17 -1.62 -16.13 -10.75
N ASP A 18 -2.37 -15.23 -10.10
CA ASP A 18 -3.57 -15.48 -9.26
C ASP A 18 -3.49 -15.67 -7.72
N ASP A 19 -2.34 -15.54 -7.04
CA ASP A 19 -2.28 -15.84 -5.59
C ASP A 19 -1.99 -14.65 -4.65
N ASP A 20 -2.22 -13.41 -5.09
CA ASP A 20 -1.78 -12.22 -4.35
C ASP A 20 -2.77 -11.68 -3.28
N MET A 21 -3.95 -12.31 -3.15
CA MET A 21 -5.03 -11.84 -2.26
C MET A 21 -5.18 -12.62 -0.95
N THR A 22 -4.40 -13.68 -0.72
CA THR A 22 -4.42 -14.40 0.57
C THR A 22 -3.31 -13.90 1.51
N PRO A 23 -3.60 -13.57 2.78
CA PRO A 23 -2.57 -13.19 3.75
C PRO A 23 -1.60 -14.34 3.97
N ALA A 24 -0.30 -14.04 4.06
CA ALA A 24 0.71 -15.06 4.32
C ALA A 24 0.57 -15.66 5.72
N ASP A 25 0.88 -16.96 5.82
CA ASP A 25 0.79 -17.72 7.06
C ASP A 25 1.92 -17.36 8.03
N LEU A 26 3.11 -17.04 7.51
CA LEU A 26 4.31 -16.75 8.29
C LEU A 26 4.96 -15.45 7.85
N LYS A 27 5.48 -14.68 8.81
CA LYS A 27 6.23 -13.44 8.58
C LYS A 27 7.64 -13.55 9.16
N ILE A 28 8.66 -13.37 8.32
CA ILE A 28 10.07 -13.31 8.73
C ILE A 28 10.62 -11.92 8.41
N ILE A 29 11.17 -11.24 9.41
CA ILE A 29 11.73 -9.89 9.25
C ILE A 29 13.25 -9.90 9.28
N LEU A 30 13.88 -9.23 8.31
CA LEU A 30 15.33 -9.05 8.28
C LEU A 30 15.67 -7.69 8.86
N LEU A 31 16.55 -7.62 9.86
CA LEU A 31 16.92 -6.41 10.60
C LEU A 31 18.43 -6.19 10.57
N GLY A 32 18.86 -4.93 10.50
CA GLY A 32 20.28 -4.55 10.54
C GLY A 32 20.59 -3.33 9.66
N ASP A 33 21.82 -2.83 9.76
CA ASP A 33 22.27 -1.59 9.10
C ASP A 33 22.24 -1.64 7.56
N SER A 34 22.32 -0.48 6.93
CA SER A 34 22.33 -0.33 5.47
C SER A 34 23.55 -1.02 4.89
N ALA A 35 23.36 -1.60 3.71
CA ALA A 35 24.39 -2.37 3.01
C ALA A 35 24.97 -3.55 3.81
N SER A 36 24.33 -4.00 4.90
CA SER A 36 24.72 -5.25 5.58
C SER A 36 24.42 -6.50 4.75
N GLY A 37 23.64 -6.33 3.67
CA GLY A 37 23.35 -7.36 2.67
C GLY A 37 22.05 -8.13 2.90
N LYS A 38 21.10 -7.57 3.65
CA LYS A 38 19.75 -8.14 3.88
C LYS A 38 19.01 -8.44 2.56
N SER A 39 18.84 -7.43 1.71
CA SER A 39 18.21 -7.57 0.39
C SER A 39 18.89 -8.65 -0.45
N LYS A 40 20.23 -8.68 -0.45
CA LYS A 40 21.02 -9.69 -1.18
C LYS A 40 20.88 -11.09 -0.63
N LEU A 41 20.68 -11.25 0.69
CA LEU A 41 20.40 -12.55 1.27
C LEU A 41 19.03 -13.07 0.85
N VAL A 42 18.02 -12.20 0.77
CA VAL A 42 16.67 -12.56 0.30
C VAL A 42 16.67 -12.88 -1.19
N GLU A 43 17.24 -12.00 -2.03
CA GLU A 43 17.38 -12.23 -3.48
C GLU A 43 18.11 -13.54 -3.76
N ARG A 44 19.24 -13.79 -3.09
CA ARG A 44 20.01 -15.03 -3.24
C ARG A 44 19.22 -16.27 -2.83
N PHE A 45 18.39 -16.17 -1.79
CA PHE A 45 17.56 -17.28 -1.35
C PHE A 45 16.43 -17.61 -2.33
N LEU A 46 15.83 -16.59 -2.96
CA LEU A 46 14.66 -16.77 -3.83
C LEU A 46 15.02 -17.03 -5.30
N LEU A 47 16.02 -16.34 -5.82
CA LEU A 47 16.32 -16.28 -7.26
C LEU A 47 17.64 -16.96 -7.64
N ASP A 48 18.43 -17.40 -6.64
CA ASP A 48 19.83 -17.87 -6.80
C ASP A 48 20.71 -16.93 -7.66
N ASP A 49 20.41 -15.64 -7.65
CA ASP A 49 21.12 -14.61 -8.42
C ASP A 49 21.84 -13.61 -7.49
N TYR A 50 22.90 -12.96 -7.99
CA TYR A 50 23.63 -11.91 -7.27
C TYR A 50 24.17 -10.84 -8.22
N ASN A 51 23.55 -9.66 -8.14
CA ASN A 51 24.06 -8.47 -8.78
C ASN A 51 24.76 -7.55 -7.74
N PRO A 52 26.07 -7.26 -7.88
CA PRO A 52 26.81 -6.41 -6.94
C PRO A 52 26.44 -4.93 -7.03
N ARG A 53 25.73 -4.48 -8.08
CA ARG A 53 25.28 -3.09 -8.23
C ARG A 53 23.80 -2.96 -7.88
N GLN A 54 23.52 -2.55 -6.64
CA GLN A 54 22.19 -2.14 -6.21
C GLN A 54 22.31 -0.89 -5.32
N LEU A 55 21.42 0.07 -5.54
CA LEU A 55 21.28 1.25 -4.68
C LEU A 55 20.72 0.83 -3.32
N SER A 56 21.00 1.60 -2.27
CA SER A 56 20.47 1.33 -0.93
C SER A 56 18.94 1.23 -0.93
N THR A 57 18.41 0.20 -0.29
CA THR A 57 16.96 -0.03 -0.13
C THR A 57 16.30 1.16 0.54
N TYR A 58 15.41 1.86 -0.19
CA TYR A 58 14.78 3.12 0.25
C TYR A 58 13.53 2.89 1.12
N ALA A 59 12.83 1.78 0.91
CA ALA A 59 11.59 1.40 1.58
C ALA A 59 11.62 -0.09 1.97
N VAL A 60 10.68 -0.55 2.80
CA VAL A 60 10.57 -1.98 3.15
C VAL A 60 10.03 -2.77 1.97
N ASN A 61 10.75 -3.79 1.53
CA ASN A 61 10.36 -4.67 0.44
C ASN A 61 9.76 -5.96 1.00
N LEU A 62 8.67 -6.42 0.38
CA LEU A 62 8.00 -7.67 0.71
C LEU A 62 8.28 -8.69 -0.38
N PHE A 63 8.78 -9.87 0.00
CA PHE A 63 8.93 -11.00 -0.91
C PHE A 63 8.11 -12.18 -0.41
N ARG A 64 7.31 -12.78 -1.29
CA ARG A 64 6.49 -13.95 -0.96
C ARG A 64 7.18 -15.24 -1.40
N TYR A 65 7.24 -16.22 -0.50
CA TYR A 65 7.84 -17.53 -0.71
C TYR A 65 6.91 -18.62 -0.18
N SER A 66 6.57 -19.59 -1.03
CA SER A 66 5.78 -20.75 -0.63
C SER A 66 6.70 -21.93 -0.36
N THR A 67 6.55 -22.58 0.80
CA THR A 67 7.37 -23.73 1.18
C THR A 67 6.52 -24.86 1.74
N THR A 68 6.99 -26.10 1.56
CA THR A 68 6.34 -27.28 2.13
C THR A 68 7.22 -27.83 3.24
N THR A 69 6.66 -27.98 4.44
CA THR A 69 7.35 -28.58 5.59
C THR A 69 7.48 -30.10 5.44
N GLU A 70 8.39 -30.71 6.19
CA GLU A 70 8.61 -32.18 6.18
C GLU A 70 7.33 -32.97 6.52
N ASP A 71 6.39 -32.35 7.24
CA ASP A 71 5.08 -32.90 7.58
C ASP A 71 4.03 -32.78 6.44
N GLY A 72 4.43 -32.29 5.26
CA GLY A 72 3.56 -32.15 4.08
C GLY A 72 2.64 -30.93 4.07
N ARG A 73 2.72 -30.05 5.08
CA ARG A 73 1.94 -28.79 5.11
C ARG A 73 2.61 -27.71 4.28
N GLN A 74 1.83 -27.04 3.44
CA GLN A 74 2.26 -25.85 2.70
C GLN A 74 2.10 -24.60 3.55
N TRP A 75 3.10 -23.72 3.51
CA TRP A 75 3.15 -22.44 4.21
C TRP A 75 3.46 -21.32 3.22
N LYS A 76 2.64 -20.26 3.23
CA LYS A 76 2.96 -19.01 2.55
C LYS A 76 3.75 -18.12 3.50
N VAL A 77 4.95 -17.70 3.08
CA VAL A 77 5.90 -16.98 3.92
C VAL A 77 6.19 -15.62 3.29
N ASP A 78 6.01 -14.57 4.08
CA ASP A 78 6.39 -13.22 3.72
C ASP A 78 7.75 -12.89 4.35
N LEU A 79 8.74 -12.63 3.49
CA LEU A 79 10.08 -12.16 3.85
C LEU A 79 10.11 -10.64 3.76
N TRP A 80 10.26 -9.98 4.91
CA TRP A 80 10.28 -8.52 5.04
C TRP A 80 11.73 -8.04 5.03
N ASP A 81 12.18 -7.53 3.88
CA ASP A 81 13.48 -6.90 3.72
C ASP A 81 13.40 -5.42 4.12
N THR A 82 13.95 -5.11 5.30
CA THR A 82 13.88 -3.75 5.85
C THR A 82 15.01 -2.86 5.32
N ALA A 83 14.68 -1.61 5.01
CA ALA A 83 15.66 -0.58 4.70
C ALA A 83 16.52 -0.30 5.93
N GLY A 84 17.83 -0.47 5.82
CA GLY A 84 18.77 -0.32 6.95
C GLY A 84 19.23 1.12 7.19
N GLN A 85 18.39 2.14 7.12
CA GLN A 85 18.89 3.52 7.12
C GLN A 85 19.52 3.92 8.48
N GLU A 86 20.84 4.12 8.47
CA GLU A 86 21.72 4.50 9.58
C GLU A 86 21.48 5.91 10.16
N GLN A 87 20.45 6.62 9.68
CA GLN A 87 20.02 7.93 10.18
C GLN A 87 18.70 7.88 10.97
N PHE A 88 17.93 6.79 10.86
CA PHE A 88 16.58 6.70 11.40
C PHE A 88 16.51 5.92 12.70
N ASN A 89 17.49 5.03 12.96
CA ASN A 89 17.68 4.24 14.19
C ASN A 89 16.44 3.53 14.77
N LYS A 90 15.30 3.54 14.06
CA LYS A 90 14.02 2.91 14.42
C LYS A 90 13.18 2.63 13.19
N LEU A 91 12.69 1.41 13.07
CA LEU A 91 11.63 1.04 12.12
C LEU A 91 10.26 1.42 12.70
N HIS A 92 9.28 1.68 11.84
CA HIS A 92 7.91 1.90 12.29
C HIS A 92 7.39 0.65 13.05
N PRO A 93 6.71 0.80 14.19
CA PRO A 93 6.21 -0.32 15.01
C PRO A 93 5.38 -1.36 14.26
N SER A 94 4.66 -0.97 13.20
CA SER A 94 3.85 -1.89 12.38
C SER A 94 4.69 -2.95 11.65
N TYR A 95 5.96 -2.66 11.32
CA TYR A 95 6.83 -3.62 10.65
C TYR A 95 7.10 -4.85 11.53
N TYR A 96 7.15 -4.67 12.84
CA TYR A 96 7.36 -5.74 13.81
C TYR A 96 6.08 -6.55 14.09
N TYR A 97 4.89 -5.97 13.86
CA TYR A 97 3.62 -6.61 14.17
C TYR A 97 3.48 -7.97 13.48
N LYS A 98 3.10 -9.00 14.26
CA LYS A 98 2.93 -10.40 13.85
C LYS A 98 4.18 -11.05 13.22
N ALA A 99 5.40 -10.57 13.48
CA ALA A 99 6.60 -11.27 13.05
C ALA A 99 6.70 -12.64 13.75
N ASN A 100 6.83 -13.72 12.98
CA ASN A 100 6.98 -15.08 13.48
C ASN A 100 8.44 -15.45 13.75
N ALA A 101 9.39 -14.86 13.02
CA ALA A 101 10.83 -14.94 13.28
C ALA A 101 11.56 -13.68 12.79
N ALA A 102 12.77 -13.44 13.30
CA ALA A 102 13.64 -12.35 12.86
C ALA A 102 15.05 -12.83 12.49
N ILE A 103 15.67 -12.20 11.50
CA ILE A 103 17.06 -12.42 11.11
C ILE A 103 17.83 -11.11 11.29
N LEU A 104 18.76 -11.08 12.23
CA LEU A 104 19.64 -9.95 12.51
C LEU A 104 20.93 -10.08 11.71
N VAL A 105 21.18 -9.14 10.81
CA VAL A 105 22.29 -9.20 9.84
C VAL A 105 23.28 -8.06 10.07
N PHE A 106 24.55 -8.41 10.27
CA PHE A 106 25.65 -7.45 10.27
C PHE A 106 26.72 -7.80 9.23
N ASP A 107 27.49 -6.79 8.87
CA ASP A 107 28.56 -6.85 7.87
C ASP A 107 29.91 -7.04 8.56
N ILE A 108 30.63 -8.13 8.25
CA ILE A 108 31.92 -8.39 8.88
C ILE A 108 32.99 -7.34 8.54
N THR A 109 32.86 -6.65 7.40
CA THR A 109 33.81 -5.60 6.98
C THR A 109 33.59 -4.29 7.73
N ARG A 110 32.41 -4.09 8.32
CA ARG A 110 32.01 -2.85 9.00
C ARG A 110 31.63 -3.12 10.44
N LYS A 111 32.62 -2.96 11.34
CA LYS A 111 32.48 -3.14 12.79
C LYS A 111 31.34 -2.34 13.43
N ILE A 112 30.95 -1.20 12.85
CA ILE A 112 29.84 -0.39 13.34
C ILE A 112 28.50 -1.14 13.27
N THR A 113 28.27 -1.92 12.21
CA THR A 113 27.04 -2.68 12.00
C THR A 113 26.83 -3.75 13.07
N TYR A 114 27.92 -4.31 13.61
CA TYR A 114 27.89 -5.23 14.74
C TYR A 114 27.55 -4.52 16.06
N LYS A 115 27.99 -3.27 16.27
CA LYS A 115 27.68 -2.51 17.48
C LYS A 115 26.19 -2.15 17.56
N HIS A 116 25.59 -1.79 16.43
CA HIS A 116 24.17 -1.42 16.34
C HIS A 116 23.21 -2.61 16.46
N LEU A 117 23.68 -3.86 16.39
CA LEU A 117 22.84 -5.04 16.62
C LEU A 117 22.12 -5.00 17.97
N GLN A 118 22.75 -4.43 19.00
CA GLN A 118 22.12 -4.28 20.30
C GLN A 118 20.90 -3.36 20.25
N ASP A 119 20.97 -2.30 19.45
CA ASP A 119 19.87 -1.34 19.28
C ASP A 119 18.73 -2.01 18.51
N TRP A 120 19.03 -2.65 17.37
CA TRP A 120 18.07 -3.41 16.57
C TRP A 120 17.37 -4.52 17.36
N PHE A 121 18.10 -5.26 18.20
CA PHE A 121 17.54 -6.32 19.02
C PHE A 121 16.70 -5.77 20.19
N SER A 122 17.14 -4.67 20.80
CA SER A 122 16.37 -4.03 21.88
C SER A 122 15.06 -3.43 21.34
N GLU A 123 15.06 -2.93 20.11
CA GLU A 123 13.88 -2.44 19.42
C GLU A 123 12.91 -3.57 19.06
N LEU A 124 13.41 -4.66 18.47
CA LEU A 124 12.62 -5.86 18.19
C LEU A 124 11.88 -6.34 19.45
N ARG A 125 12.60 -6.44 20.57
CA ARG A 125 12.04 -6.89 21.86
C ARG A 125 11.05 -5.89 22.49
N GLN A 126 11.13 -4.60 22.15
CA GLN A 126 10.15 -3.60 22.61
C GLN A 126 8.78 -3.74 21.92
N HIS A 127 8.76 -4.32 20.72
CA HIS A 127 7.56 -4.47 19.90
C HIS A 127 7.02 -5.90 19.90
N VAL A 128 7.90 -6.91 19.96
CA VAL A 128 7.55 -8.32 20.03
C VAL A 128 8.45 -9.00 21.06
N GLU A 129 7.90 -9.32 22.23
CA GLU A 129 8.67 -9.74 23.40
C GLU A 129 9.36 -11.09 23.18
N ASP A 130 8.71 -12.04 22.49
CA ASP A 130 9.17 -13.44 22.41
C ASP A 130 9.42 -13.99 20.99
N VAL A 131 9.60 -13.14 19.99
CA VAL A 131 9.92 -13.61 18.63
C VAL A 131 11.30 -14.29 18.57
N PRO A 132 11.42 -15.51 18.01
CA PRO A 132 12.71 -16.15 17.81
C PRO A 132 13.55 -15.35 16.81
N ALA A 133 14.83 -15.15 17.12
CA ALA A 133 15.75 -14.37 16.31
C ALA A 133 17.04 -15.15 16.02
N ILE A 134 17.52 -15.07 14.79
CA ILE A 134 18.80 -15.63 14.33
C ILE A 134 19.77 -14.48 14.08
N CYS A 135 21.03 -14.62 14.51
CA CYS A 135 22.09 -13.66 14.22
C CYS A 135 22.97 -14.17 13.08
N VAL A 136 23.29 -13.28 12.13
CA VAL A 136 23.97 -13.63 10.89
C VAL A 136 25.11 -12.66 10.62
N ALA A 137 26.31 -13.21 10.46
CA ALA A 137 27.50 -12.48 10.01
C ALA A 137 27.65 -12.63 8.49
N ASN A 138 27.39 -11.56 7.74
CA ASN A 138 27.40 -11.56 6.29
C ASN A 138 28.71 -11.01 5.71
N LYS A 139 28.98 -11.36 4.44
CA LYS A 139 30.16 -11.01 3.63
C LYS A 139 31.46 -11.72 4.04
N ILE A 140 31.36 -12.95 4.54
CA ILE A 140 32.53 -13.75 4.95
C ILE A 140 33.49 -14.09 3.79
N ASP A 141 33.03 -13.97 2.55
CA ASP A 141 33.84 -14.12 1.34
C ASP A 141 34.99 -13.12 1.25
N ILE A 142 34.88 -11.98 1.94
CA ILE A 142 35.92 -10.93 1.95
C ILE A 142 37.05 -11.29 2.93
N ASP A 143 36.72 -11.86 4.09
CA ASP A 143 37.70 -12.32 5.07
C ASP A 143 37.20 -13.57 5.79
N MET A 144 37.63 -14.73 5.30
CA MET A 144 37.20 -16.02 5.80
C MET A 144 37.79 -16.35 7.18
N THR A 145 38.87 -15.65 7.60
CA THR A 145 39.49 -15.84 8.93
C THR A 145 38.57 -15.41 10.08
N VAL A 146 37.54 -14.61 9.77
CA VAL A 146 36.53 -14.19 10.74
C VAL A 146 35.67 -15.36 11.25
N THR A 147 35.62 -16.48 10.51
CA THR A 147 34.90 -17.70 10.93
C THR A 147 35.51 -18.37 12.17
N GLU A 148 36.79 -18.10 12.46
CA GLU A 148 37.49 -18.59 13.65
C GLU A 148 37.27 -17.68 14.88
N ARG A 149 36.61 -16.52 14.71
CA ARG A 149 36.39 -15.54 15.77
C ARG A 149 35.05 -15.78 16.46
N ASN A 150 35.05 -15.62 17.78
CA ASN A 150 33.83 -15.67 18.58
C ASN A 150 33.19 -14.29 18.73
N PHE A 151 31.87 -14.22 18.55
CA PHE A 151 31.08 -13.00 18.71
C PHE A 151 30.28 -13.03 20.01
N ALA A 152 30.52 -12.06 20.88
CA ALA A 152 29.89 -12.01 22.21
C ALA A 152 28.39 -11.72 22.19
N PHE A 153 27.90 -10.98 21.19
CA PHE A 153 26.48 -10.59 21.07
C PHE A 153 25.52 -11.81 20.96
N PRO A 154 25.68 -12.72 19.97
CA PRO A 154 24.82 -13.89 19.88
C PRO A 154 24.95 -14.81 21.10
N ALA A 155 26.15 -14.96 21.67
CA ALA A 155 26.36 -15.76 22.87
C ALA A 155 25.65 -15.17 24.10
N ARG A 156 25.71 -13.85 24.30
CA ARG A 156 25.06 -13.14 25.40
C ARG A 156 23.53 -13.28 25.35
N HIS A 157 22.95 -13.20 24.16
CA HIS A 157 21.51 -13.25 23.94
C HIS A 157 20.98 -14.65 23.59
N LYS A 158 21.85 -15.68 23.63
CA LYS A 158 21.53 -17.08 23.30
C LYS A 158 20.86 -17.24 21.92
N LEU A 159 21.33 -16.48 20.93
CA LEU A 159 20.80 -16.51 19.56
C LEU A 159 21.55 -17.55 18.73
N PRO A 160 20.88 -18.33 17.87
CA PRO A 160 21.54 -19.10 16.82
C PRO A 160 22.39 -18.17 15.95
N PHE A 161 23.61 -18.59 15.63
CA PHE A 161 24.59 -17.76 14.94
C PHE A 161 25.18 -18.46 13.72
N TYR A 162 25.18 -17.78 12.58
CA TYR A 162 25.68 -18.33 11.31
C TYR A 162 26.56 -17.34 10.56
N PHE A 163 27.61 -17.89 9.94
CA PHE A 163 28.45 -17.20 8.97
C PHE A 163 27.89 -17.41 7.56
N VAL A 164 27.60 -16.33 6.84
CA VAL A 164 27.02 -16.38 5.49
C VAL A 164 27.73 -15.47 4.52
N SER A 165 27.58 -15.78 3.24
CA SER A 165 27.92 -14.86 2.16
C SER A 165 26.81 -14.85 1.12
N ALA A 166 26.16 -13.69 0.95
CA ALA A 166 25.20 -13.48 -0.13
C ALA A 166 25.86 -13.52 -1.52
N SER A 167 27.16 -13.19 -1.61
CA SER A 167 27.87 -13.10 -2.90
C SER A 167 28.11 -14.47 -3.52
N ASN A 168 28.51 -15.48 -2.74
CA ASN A 168 28.77 -16.83 -3.22
C ASN A 168 27.75 -17.87 -2.74
N GLY A 169 26.72 -17.46 -1.99
CA GLY A 169 25.63 -18.33 -1.52
C GLY A 169 25.95 -19.16 -0.27
N THR A 170 27.14 -19.03 0.33
CA THR A 170 27.55 -19.83 1.49
C THR A 170 26.55 -19.69 2.64
N ASN A 171 25.99 -20.82 3.08
CA ASN A 171 25.04 -20.97 4.19
C ASN A 171 23.72 -20.16 4.09
N VAL A 172 23.42 -19.52 2.96
CA VAL A 172 22.19 -18.69 2.81
C VAL A 172 20.94 -19.56 2.96
N VAL A 173 20.81 -20.64 2.18
CA VAL A 173 19.65 -21.56 2.24
C VAL A 173 19.49 -22.17 3.64
N LYS A 174 20.59 -22.49 4.31
CA LYS A 174 20.58 -23.08 5.66
C LYS A 174 19.98 -22.11 6.68
N VAL A 175 20.36 -20.83 6.64
CA VAL A 175 19.84 -19.81 7.55
C VAL A 175 18.34 -19.57 7.36
N PHE A 176 17.88 -19.46 6.10
CA PHE A 176 16.46 -19.26 5.84
C PHE A 176 15.61 -20.48 6.21
N ARG A 177 16.10 -21.71 5.99
CA ARG A 177 15.43 -22.93 6.46
C ARG A 177 15.32 -22.99 7.99
N GLU A 178 16.37 -22.61 8.70
CA GLU A 178 16.31 -22.54 10.17
C GLU A 178 15.35 -21.44 10.65
N ALA A 179 15.34 -20.28 10.00
CA ALA A 179 14.40 -19.20 10.30
C ALA A 179 12.94 -19.64 10.09
N LEU A 180 12.67 -20.39 9.01
CA LEU A 180 11.36 -20.97 8.72
C LEU A 180 10.94 -21.98 9.80
N LYS A 181 11.85 -22.86 10.21
CA LYS A 181 11.58 -23.83 11.28
C LYS A 181 11.21 -23.14 12.61
N LEU A 182 11.94 -22.09 12.98
CA LEU A 182 11.64 -21.29 14.16
C LEU A 182 10.31 -20.53 14.03
N ALA A 183 10.01 -20.01 12.84
CA ALA A 183 8.76 -19.31 12.56
C ALA A 183 7.54 -20.24 12.68
N VAL A 184 7.63 -21.45 12.13
CA VAL A 184 6.60 -22.50 12.25
C VAL A 184 6.40 -22.88 13.72
N ALA A 185 7.49 -23.16 14.45
CA ALA A 185 7.41 -23.52 15.87
C ALA A 185 6.73 -22.42 16.71
N ASN A 186 7.06 -21.15 16.46
CA ASN A 186 6.46 -20.01 17.15
C ASN A 186 4.99 -19.78 16.75
N LYS A 187 4.59 -20.18 15.53
CA LYS A 187 3.21 -20.10 15.06
C LYS A 187 2.33 -21.20 15.66
N GLU A 188 2.85 -22.43 15.76
CA GLU A 188 2.11 -23.60 16.25
C GLU A 188 2.09 -23.70 17.79
N CYS A 189 3.14 -23.22 18.45
CA CYS A 189 3.26 -23.19 19.91
C CYS A 189 3.76 -21.81 20.35
N PRO A 190 2.90 -20.77 20.35
CA PRO A 190 3.29 -19.48 20.87
C PRO A 190 3.64 -19.64 22.36
N PRO A 191 4.73 -19.01 22.86
CA PRO A 191 5.00 -18.97 24.30
C PRO A 191 3.78 -18.38 25.03
N ASP A 192 3.45 -18.94 26.20
CA ASP A 192 2.21 -18.66 26.96
C ASP A 192 1.74 -17.20 26.84
N GLU A 193 0.50 -17.01 26.37
CA GLU A 193 -0.11 -15.71 26.10
C GLU A 193 0.12 -14.69 27.24
N PRO A 194 0.64 -13.49 26.94
CA PRO A 194 0.42 -12.36 27.82
C PRO A 194 -1.07 -11.99 27.78
N GLN A 195 -1.74 -12.21 28.90
CA GLN A 195 -3.09 -11.77 29.22
C GLN A 195 -3.35 -10.31 28.80
N GLN A 196 -4.21 -10.10 27.79
CA GLN A 196 -4.81 -8.81 27.37
C GLN A 196 -3.81 -7.65 27.07
N PRO A 197 -4.17 -6.63 26.29
CA PRO A 197 -3.28 -5.48 26.10
C PRO A 197 -3.07 -4.77 27.45
N ARG A 198 -1.90 -4.94 28.07
CA ARG A 198 -1.47 -4.13 29.21
C ARG A 198 -1.36 -2.68 28.74
N TYR A 199 -2.23 -1.82 29.26
CA TYR A 199 -2.17 -0.37 29.11
C TYR A 199 -0.75 0.10 29.48
N LYS A 200 -0.01 0.72 28.56
CA LYS A 200 1.30 1.30 28.89
C LYS A 200 1.07 2.46 29.86
N PRO A 201 1.75 2.52 31.02
CA PRO A 201 1.52 3.58 32.00
C PRO A 201 1.88 4.94 31.40
N VAL A 202 0.96 5.91 31.52
CA VAL A 202 1.15 7.30 31.09
C VAL A 202 2.33 7.91 31.86
N LYS A 203 3.25 8.59 31.16
CA LYS A 203 4.46 9.21 31.72
C LYS A 203 4.30 10.74 31.76
N PHE A 204 4.82 11.38 32.81
CA PHE A 204 4.89 12.84 32.91
C PHE A 204 5.75 13.49 31.79
N PRO A 205 5.49 14.76 31.41
CA PRO A 205 6.30 15.51 30.44
C PRO A 205 7.78 15.61 30.87
N LYS A 206 8.70 15.74 29.90
CA LYS A 206 10.14 15.89 30.19
C LYS A 206 10.37 17.14 31.06
N GLY A 207 10.88 16.95 32.28
CA GLY A 207 11.13 18.02 33.26
C GLY A 207 10.15 18.00 34.44
N VAL A 208 9.00 17.34 34.30
CA VAL A 208 8.03 17.14 35.38
C VAL A 208 8.32 15.81 36.05
N THR A 209 8.83 15.86 37.29
CA THR A 209 9.07 14.64 38.07
C THR A 209 7.77 14.14 38.70
N SER A 210 7.71 12.89 39.14
CA SER A 210 6.60 12.39 39.98
C SER A 210 6.58 13.00 41.39
N LYS A 211 7.56 13.85 41.72
CA LYS A 211 7.64 14.59 42.97
C LYS A 211 7.14 16.01 42.74
N ILE A 212 6.32 16.49 43.67
CA ILE A 212 5.83 17.86 43.71
C ILE A 212 7.04 18.80 43.89
N HIS A 213 7.17 19.80 43.00
CA HIS A 213 8.24 20.80 43.11
C HIS A 213 8.11 21.64 44.40
N LYS A 214 9.22 22.07 44.99
CA LYS A 214 9.24 22.81 46.29
C LYS A 214 8.36 24.06 46.29
N SER A 215 8.27 24.76 45.16
CA SER A 215 7.42 25.96 45.00
C SER A 215 5.92 25.67 45.15
N MET A 216 5.53 24.39 45.07
CA MET A 216 4.14 23.92 45.14
C MET A 216 3.84 23.07 46.39
N GLU A 217 4.76 23.02 47.37
CA GLU A 217 4.53 22.29 48.63
C GLU A 217 3.33 22.81 49.43
N TRP A 218 2.99 24.10 49.28
CA TRP A 218 1.86 24.73 49.96
C TRP A 218 0.51 24.11 49.59
N MET A 219 0.43 23.40 48.47
CA MET A 219 -0.78 22.71 48.00
C MET A 219 -1.03 21.40 48.75
N LYS A 220 -0.01 20.85 49.43
CA LYS A 220 -0.17 19.62 50.23
C LYS A 220 -1.11 19.85 51.41
N GLY A 221 -2.10 18.98 51.52
CA GLY A 221 -3.14 19.03 52.55
C GLY A 221 -4.13 20.17 52.36
N THR A 222 -4.30 20.66 51.12
CA THR A 222 -5.36 21.63 50.78
C THR A 222 -6.65 20.92 50.40
N GLU A 223 -7.78 21.57 50.68
CA GLU A 223 -9.12 21.12 50.30
C GLU A 223 -9.67 22.03 49.21
N TRP A 224 -10.26 21.41 48.20
CA TRP A 224 -10.85 22.05 47.04
C TRP A 224 -12.26 21.49 46.82
N MET A 225 -13.15 22.28 46.25
CA MET A 225 -14.46 21.88 45.79
C MET A 225 -14.35 21.46 44.33
N TRP A 226 -14.72 20.22 44.05
CA TRP A 226 -14.88 19.66 42.72
C TRP A 226 -16.26 20.02 42.19
N ASN A 227 -16.30 20.79 41.10
CA ASN A 227 -17.50 21.27 40.43
C ASN A 227 -18.47 21.98 41.41
N ASP A 228 -17.91 22.59 42.45
CA ASP A 228 -18.63 23.27 43.53
C ASP A 228 -19.62 22.40 44.34
N TRP A 229 -19.56 21.06 44.25
CA TRP A 229 -20.45 20.16 45.02
C TRP A 229 -19.74 19.15 45.93
N GLU A 230 -18.53 18.69 45.62
CA GLU A 230 -17.82 17.68 46.44
C GLU A 230 -16.46 18.20 46.93
N LYS A 231 -16.10 17.95 48.20
CA LYS A 231 -14.75 18.28 48.71
C LYS A 231 -13.73 17.21 48.33
N VAL A 232 -12.65 17.63 47.70
CA VAL A 232 -11.48 16.81 47.35
C VAL A 232 -10.24 17.33 48.06
N ARG A 233 -9.38 16.42 48.53
CA ARG A 233 -8.17 16.76 49.29
C ARG A 233 -6.91 16.30 48.57
N PHE A 234 -5.97 17.22 48.37
CA PHE A 234 -4.63 16.91 47.86
C PHE A 234 -3.75 16.47 49.02
N GLN A 235 -3.37 15.20 49.08
CA GLN A 235 -2.59 14.63 50.17
C GLN A 235 -1.09 14.93 50.04
N SER A 236 -0.35 14.80 51.14
CA SER A 236 1.08 15.13 51.21
C SER A 236 2.00 14.18 50.45
N ASP A 237 1.50 13.00 50.12
CA ASP A 237 2.15 11.90 49.39
C ASP A 237 1.97 11.96 47.87
N GLY A 238 1.31 13.00 47.35
CA GLY A 238 1.03 13.13 45.91
C GLY A 238 -0.22 12.37 45.45
N ILE A 239 -1.08 11.98 46.39
CA ILE A 239 -2.37 11.36 46.12
C ILE A 239 -3.49 12.40 46.19
N PHE A 240 -4.41 12.31 45.25
CA PHE A 240 -5.64 13.10 45.17
C PHE A 240 -6.82 12.14 45.16
N VAL A 241 -7.79 12.34 46.06
CA VAL A 241 -8.98 11.48 46.12
C VAL A 241 -10.08 12.15 45.28
N ALA A 242 -10.41 11.56 44.14
CA ALA A 242 -11.47 12.05 43.26
C ALA A 242 -12.82 11.41 43.65
N PRO A 243 -13.97 12.07 43.40
CA PRO A 243 -15.29 11.46 43.64
C PRO A 243 -15.62 10.28 42.71
N THR A 244 -14.83 10.07 41.65
CA THR A 244 -15.08 9.11 40.56
C THR A 244 -14.15 7.89 40.61
N GLU A 245 -14.57 6.79 39.97
CA GLU A 245 -13.82 5.52 39.95
C GLU A 245 -12.73 5.45 38.85
N GLU A 246 -12.51 6.54 38.12
CA GLU A 246 -11.65 6.58 36.93
C GLU A 246 -10.16 6.88 37.24
N CYS A 247 -9.71 6.60 38.47
CA CYS A 247 -8.31 6.77 38.89
C CYS A 247 -7.47 5.49 38.67
N HIS A 248 -6.14 5.64 38.61
CA HIS A 248 -5.18 4.54 38.43
C HIS A 248 -5.32 3.38 39.44
N GLN A 249 -5.96 3.62 40.59
CA GLN A 249 -6.39 2.59 41.54
C GLN A 249 -7.93 2.62 41.67
N PRO A 250 -8.68 1.86 40.83
CA PRO A 250 -10.14 1.92 40.80
C PRO A 250 -10.79 1.52 42.13
N GLN A 251 -10.15 0.66 42.93
CA GLN A 251 -10.66 0.22 44.23
C GLN A 251 -10.55 1.26 45.36
N ALA A 252 -9.75 2.33 45.18
CA ALA A 252 -9.45 3.31 46.23
C ALA A 252 -9.84 4.75 45.88
N LYS A 253 -10.29 5.03 44.64
CA LYS A 253 -10.55 6.40 44.11
C LYS A 253 -9.35 7.36 44.25
N GLN A 254 -8.13 6.81 44.25
CA GLN A 254 -6.88 7.54 44.46
C GLN A 254 -6.16 7.80 43.14
N CYS A 255 -6.08 9.06 42.75
CA CYS A 255 -5.38 9.56 41.58
C CYS A 255 -4.00 10.13 41.97
N LYS A 256 -2.99 10.01 41.09
CA LYS A 256 -1.68 10.64 41.30
C LYS A 256 -1.67 12.04 40.75
N TRP A 257 -1.02 12.97 41.44
CA TRP A 257 -0.78 14.31 40.93
C TRP A 257 0.69 14.74 41.11
N SER A 258 1.13 15.69 40.28
CA SER A 258 2.41 16.37 40.38
C SER A 258 2.24 17.85 40.03
N ALA A 259 3.24 18.66 40.36
CA ALA A 259 3.25 20.07 39.99
C ALA A 259 4.67 20.54 39.65
N ASP A 260 4.78 21.40 38.64
CA ASP A 260 6.04 21.95 38.19
C ASP A 260 6.42 23.25 38.91
N LYS A 261 7.53 23.86 38.47
CA LYS A 261 8.04 25.13 39.01
C LYS A 261 7.23 26.34 38.53
N ASP A 262 6.49 26.22 37.43
CA ASP A 262 5.93 27.31 36.65
C ASP A 262 4.47 27.61 37.00
N GLY A 263 3.79 26.73 37.74
CA GLY A 263 2.38 26.96 38.09
C GLY A 263 1.47 25.76 37.85
N ASN A 264 1.92 24.81 37.04
CA ASN A 264 1.03 23.85 36.41
C ASN A 264 0.90 22.59 37.27
N ILE A 265 -0.33 22.11 37.38
CA ILE A 265 -0.67 20.91 38.14
C ILE A 265 -1.07 19.83 37.15
N TYR A 266 -0.50 18.64 37.32
CA TYR A 266 -0.77 17.49 36.46
C TYR A 266 -1.46 16.40 37.27
N ILE A 267 -2.62 15.94 36.82
CA ILE A 267 -3.43 14.91 37.52
C ILE A 267 -3.65 13.72 36.59
N MET A 268 -3.41 12.50 37.09
CA MET A 268 -3.67 11.27 36.36
C MET A 268 -5.09 10.75 36.65
N TRP A 269 -6.01 10.85 35.69
CA TRP A 269 -7.44 10.59 35.89
C TRP A 269 -8.16 10.23 34.57
N GLY A 270 -9.43 9.79 34.60
CA GLY A 270 -10.21 9.41 33.41
C GLY A 270 -10.01 7.96 32.94
N LYS A 271 -10.83 7.49 31.98
CA LYS A 271 -11.16 6.07 31.73
C LYS A 271 -10.07 5.02 31.43
N LYS A 272 -8.77 5.33 31.52
CA LYS A 272 -7.74 4.39 32.01
C LYS A 272 -6.41 5.10 32.37
N SER A 273 -6.54 6.30 32.98
CA SER A 273 -5.51 7.18 33.57
C SER A 273 -4.73 8.10 32.63
N GLY A 274 -5.41 8.92 31.82
CA GLY A 274 -4.79 10.01 31.06
C GLY A 274 -4.15 11.07 31.95
N LEU A 275 -3.21 11.86 31.41
CA LEU A 275 -2.61 12.99 32.13
C LEU A 275 -3.37 14.28 31.80
N HIS A 276 -3.82 15.00 32.83
CA HIS A 276 -4.57 16.25 32.69
C HIS A 276 -3.75 17.42 33.22
N GLU A 277 -3.71 18.54 32.49
CA GLU A 277 -3.09 19.78 32.95
C GLU A 277 -4.15 20.73 33.48
N VAL A 278 -3.90 21.24 34.69
CA VAL A 278 -4.74 22.20 35.40
C VAL A 278 -3.90 23.45 35.63
N LYS A 279 -4.45 24.61 35.25
CA LYS A 279 -3.87 25.92 35.55
C LYS A 279 -4.65 26.57 36.68
N ALA A 280 -3.92 27.07 37.69
CA ALA A 280 -4.51 27.90 38.73
C ALA A 280 -4.48 29.37 38.26
N ASP A 281 -5.63 30.05 38.28
CA ASP A 281 -5.79 31.35 37.64
C ASP A 281 -4.91 32.47 38.21
N HIS A 282 -4.23 33.17 37.30
CA HIS A 282 -4.43 34.61 37.09
C HIS A 282 -5.63 34.72 36.13
N MET A 283 -6.70 35.44 36.51
CA MET A 283 -7.92 35.60 35.69
C MET A 283 -7.59 35.98 34.23
N PRO A 284 -8.09 35.28 33.21
CA PRO A 284 -8.05 35.78 31.84
C PRO A 284 -9.10 36.87 31.64
N ASP A 285 -8.70 37.96 30.98
CA ASP A 285 -9.62 38.94 30.39
C ASP A 285 -10.46 38.21 29.34
N VAL A 286 -11.77 38.21 29.51
CA VAL A 286 -12.73 37.60 28.59
C VAL A 286 -12.80 38.47 27.34
N ASN A 287 -12.07 38.08 26.29
CA ASN A 287 -12.35 38.36 24.88
C ASN A 287 -11.40 37.52 24.02
N ASP A 288 -11.78 36.27 23.76
CA ASP A 288 -11.38 35.56 22.54
C ASP A 288 -12.44 34.49 22.28
N ASP A 289 -13.41 34.85 21.44
CA ASP A 289 -14.33 33.93 20.78
C ASP A 289 -13.52 33.06 19.80
N ASP A 290 -12.96 31.95 20.27
CA ASP A 290 -12.69 30.80 19.41
C ASP A 290 -12.33 29.57 20.26
N PHE A 291 -13.01 28.45 19.95
CA PHE A 291 -12.80 27.08 20.45
C PHE A 291 -13.61 26.61 21.68
N GLU A 292 -14.94 26.52 21.54
CA GLU A 292 -15.77 25.60 22.35
C GLU A 292 -15.43 24.14 21.98
N LEU A 293 -14.46 23.56 22.70
CA LEU A 293 -14.45 22.13 22.95
C LEU A 293 -15.24 21.90 24.25
N GLU A 294 -16.34 21.15 24.18
CA GLU A 294 -17.03 20.62 25.37
C GLU A 294 -16.06 19.72 26.16
N LEU A 295 -15.24 20.33 27.00
CA LEU A 295 -14.53 19.68 28.08
C LEU A 295 -15.60 19.22 29.10
N PRO A 296 -15.40 18.11 29.83
CA PRO A 296 -16.28 17.82 30.95
C PRO A 296 -16.21 19.02 31.90
N ASN A 297 -17.35 19.66 32.17
CA ASN A 297 -17.51 20.83 33.05
C ASN A 297 -16.97 20.53 34.44
N ILE A 298 -15.66 20.64 34.60
CA ILE A 298 -14.97 20.30 35.84
C ILE A 298 -14.14 21.49 36.26
N SER A 299 -14.39 21.96 37.48
CA SER A 299 -13.72 23.09 38.09
C SER A 299 -13.21 22.69 39.47
N LEU A 300 -12.08 23.27 39.87
CA LEU A 300 -11.55 23.12 41.21
C LEU A 300 -11.49 24.51 41.86
N SER A 301 -12.32 24.75 42.88
CA SER A 301 -12.32 25.99 43.64
C SER A 301 -11.83 25.73 45.08
N GLY A 302 -10.89 26.52 45.60
CA GLY A 302 -10.22 26.24 46.88
C GLY A 302 -9.66 27.48 47.57
N LYS A 303 -8.99 27.28 48.72
CA LYS A 303 -8.29 28.36 49.45
C LYS A 303 -6.82 28.03 49.65
N ARG A 304 -5.95 29.00 49.39
CA ARG A 304 -4.50 28.85 49.56
C ARG A 304 -4.13 28.78 51.05
N LYS A 305 -3.38 27.76 51.47
CA LYS A 305 -3.06 27.50 52.89
C LYS A 305 -2.23 28.60 53.57
N ARG A 306 -1.43 29.35 52.80
CA ARG A 306 -0.49 30.35 53.34
C ARG A 306 -1.17 31.68 53.70
N ASP A 307 -2.16 32.11 52.92
CA ASP A 307 -2.75 33.46 52.98
C ASP A 307 -4.30 33.46 52.89
N GLY A 308 -4.93 32.31 52.72
CA GLY A 308 -6.39 32.17 52.69
C GLY A 308 -7.06 32.68 51.41
N ALA A 309 -6.29 33.11 50.41
CA ALA A 309 -6.82 33.65 49.15
C ALA A 309 -7.63 32.57 48.40
N PRO A 310 -8.79 32.92 47.81
CA PRO A 310 -9.53 32.01 46.94
C PRO A 310 -8.68 31.69 45.70
N LEU A 311 -8.72 30.42 45.30
CA LEU A 311 -8.06 29.89 44.13
C LEU A 311 -9.11 29.22 43.27
N HIS A 312 -9.10 29.53 41.97
CA HIS A 312 -9.87 28.84 40.96
C HIS A 312 -8.90 28.17 40.01
N ALA A 313 -9.22 26.95 39.60
CA ALA A 313 -8.40 26.21 38.67
C ALA A 313 -9.28 25.50 37.64
N GLU A 314 -8.93 25.70 36.37
CA GLU A 314 -9.65 25.17 35.23
C GLU A 314 -8.79 24.15 34.49
N PHE A 315 -9.46 23.17 33.90
CA PHE A 315 -8.81 22.11 33.15
C PHE A 315 -8.52 22.63 31.74
N VAL A 316 -7.25 22.64 31.37
CA VAL A 316 -6.81 23.25 30.11
C VAL A 316 -6.65 22.20 29.02
N GLN A 317 -6.20 20.98 29.35
CA GLN A 317 -5.93 19.95 28.33
C GLN A 317 -5.97 18.51 28.87
N VAL A 318 -6.44 17.57 28.02
CA VAL A 318 -6.34 16.11 28.22
C VAL A 318 -5.24 15.55 27.31
N PHE A 319 -4.24 14.88 27.87
CA PHE A 319 -3.23 14.13 27.12
C PHE A 319 -3.62 12.66 27.05
N ASP A 320 -4.61 12.33 26.21
CA ASP A 320 -4.93 10.96 25.80
C ASP A 320 -4.47 10.73 24.36
N THR A 321 -3.59 9.76 24.17
CA THR A 321 -3.02 9.41 22.86
C THR A 321 -4.05 8.75 21.92
N GLU A 322 -5.10 8.11 22.45
CA GLU A 322 -6.13 7.46 21.62
C GLU A 322 -7.11 8.48 21.00
N ILE A 323 -7.41 9.58 21.72
CA ILE A 323 -8.27 10.67 21.22
C ILE A 323 -7.52 11.56 20.21
N GLN A 324 -6.21 11.78 20.40
CA GLN A 324 -5.39 12.54 19.44
C GLN A 324 -5.27 11.83 18.09
N ASP A 325 -5.18 10.50 18.09
CA ASP A 325 -5.15 9.72 16.85
C ASP A 325 -6.52 9.67 16.16
N ALA A 326 -7.63 9.56 16.91
CA ALA A 326 -8.98 9.53 16.35
C ALA A 326 -9.41 10.87 15.74
N ARG A 327 -8.86 12.00 16.24
CA ARG A 327 -9.14 13.37 15.75
C ARG A 327 -8.06 13.92 14.83
N ARG A 328 -7.14 13.07 14.36
CA ARG A 328 -6.03 13.52 13.52
C ARG A 328 -6.52 13.87 12.13
N ASP A 329 -6.33 15.13 11.76
CA ASP A 329 -6.58 15.65 10.41
C ASP A 329 -5.34 15.42 9.52
N LEU A 330 -5.37 14.35 8.72
CA LEU A 330 -4.27 14.00 7.81
C LEU A 330 -4.16 15.01 6.66
N TYR A 331 -5.27 15.63 6.26
CA TYR A 331 -5.25 16.70 5.25
C TYR A 331 -4.59 17.94 5.83
N GLY A 332 -4.97 18.33 7.05
CA GLY A 332 -4.35 19.41 7.81
C GLY A 332 -2.85 19.19 8.04
N ASP A 333 -2.42 17.96 8.36
CA ASP A 333 -1.01 17.59 8.48
C ASP A 333 -0.23 17.87 7.17
N LEU A 334 -0.85 17.68 6.00
CA LEU A 334 -0.30 17.99 4.67
C LEU A 334 -0.62 19.42 4.19
N GLY A 335 -1.33 20.23 4.98
CA GLY A 335 -1.76 21.57 4.60
C GLY A 335 -2.71 21.58 3.39
N LEU A 336 -3.57 20.57 3.31
CA LEU A 336 -4.56 20.37 2.26
C LEU A 336 -5.97 20.51 2.80
N GLU A 337 -6.92 20.78 1.92
CA GLU A 337 -8.34 20.71 2.24
C GLU A 337 -8.86 19.27 2.17
N PRO A 338 -9.86 18.89 2.99
CA PRO A 338 -10.50 17.59 2.92
C PRO A 338 -11.04 17.29 1.51
N GLY A 339 -10.73 16.09 1.00
CA GLY A 339 -11.14 15.68 -0.35
C GLY A 339 -10.14 15.99 -1.46
N ALA A 340 -8.94 16.48 -1.15
CA ALA A 340 -7.88 16.62 -2.14
C ALA A 340 -7.57 15.29 -2.86
N ASP A 341 -7.28 15.36 -4.16
CA ASP A 341 -6.94 14.21 -5.01
C ASP A 341 -5.56 13.64 -4.69
N VAL A 342 -5.34 12.36 -5.04
CA VAL A 342 -4.10 11.63 -4.73
C VAL A 342 -2.87 12.32 -5.35
N SER A 343 -3.01 12.95 -6.53
CA SER A 343 -1.93 13.75 -7.15
C SER A 343 -1.52 14.93 -6.29
N THR A 344 -2.48 15.68 -5.75
CA THR A 344 -2.21 16.84 -4.89
C THR A 344 -1.64 16.41 -3.56
N VAL A 345 -2.13 15.30 -2.98
CA VAL A 345 -1.54 14.66 -1.78
C VAL A 345 -0.05 14.36 -2.01
N LYS A 346 0.30 13.67 -3.10
CA LYS A 346 1.69 13.33 -3.44
C LYS A 346 2.56 14.58 -3.66
N LYS A 347 2.03 15.62 -4.31
CA LYS A 347 2.74 16.90 -4.51
C LYS A 347 2.98 17.63 -3.18
N ALA A 348 1.97 17.71 -2.31
CA ALA A 348 2.06 18.33 -1.00
C ALA A 348 3.07 17.59 -0.11
N PHE A 349 3.00 16.26 -0.08
CA PHE A 349 3.96 15.41 0.62
C PHE A 349 5.40 15.66 0.14
N ARG A 350 5.66 15.69 -1.18
CA ARG A 350 7.00 16.02 -1.70
C ARG A 350 7.48 17.38 -1.21
N LYS A 351 6.64 18.42 -1.27
CA LYS A 351 6.97 19.77 -0.82
C LYS A 351 7.29 19.83 0.68
N MET A 352 6.43 19.23 1.50
CA MET A 352 6.53 19.22 2.96
C MET A 352 7.70 18.36 3.44
N SER A 353 7.93 17.20 2.80
CA SER A 353 9.06 16.32 3.10
C SER A 353 10.39 16.98 2.85
N ILE A 354 10.52 17.76 1.77
CA ILE A 354 11.73 18.55 1.51
C ILE A 354 11.89 19.65 2.57
N LYS A 355 10.80 20.30 2.99
CA LYS A 355 10.83 21.40 3.97
C LYS A 355 11.22 20.94 5.37
N TYR A 356 10.67 19.81 5.81
CA TYR A 356 10.90 19.25 7.15
C TYR A 356 11.95 18.14 7.16
N HIS A 357 12.72 18.00 6.08
CA HIS A 357 13.78 17.00 5.99
C HIS A 357 14.82 17.22 7.10
N PRO A 358 15.24 16.17 7.82
CA PRO A 358 16.24 16.26 8.88
C PRO A 358 17.53 16.98 8.44
N ASP A 359 18.03 16.69 7.23
CA ASP A 359 19.23 17.33 6.67
C ASP A 359 19.13 18.85 6.51
N LYS A 360 17.93 19.37 6.21
CA LYS A 360 17.71 20.81 6.02
C LYS A 360 17.36 21.54 7.30
N THR A 361 16.91 20.81 8.32
CA THR A 361 16.41 21.35 9.59
C THR A 361 17.36 21.11 10.76
N GLY A 362 18.55 20.53 10.49
CA GLY A 362 19.58 20.34 11.51
C GLY A 362 19.14 19.40 12.64
N ASN A 363 18.33 18.39 12.35
CA ASN A 363 17.77 17.45 13.33
C ASN A 363 16.92 18.10 14.45
N ASP A 364 16.23 19.20 14.15
CA ASP A 364 15.27 19.80 15.08
C ASP A 364 14.16 18.78 15.49
N PRO A 365 13.98 18.49 16.79
CA PRO A 365 12.96 17.54 17.27
C PRO A 365 11.54 17.90 16.85
N THR A 366 11.22 19.19 16.68
CA THR A 366 9.91 19.66 16.21
C THR A 366 9.71 19.42 14.72
N ALA A 367 10.71 19.72 13.89
CA ALA A 367 10.70 19.38 12.47
C ALA A 367 10.62 17.86 12.24
N HIS A 368 11.32 17.07 13.05
CA HIS A 368 11.27 15.61 12.98
C HIS A 368 9.86 15.06 13.25
N ARG A 369 9.18 15.55 14.30
CA ARG A 369 7.78 15.16 14.55
C ARG A 369 6.86 15.52 13.40
N LYS A 370 7.04 16.71 12.80
CA LYS A 370 6.27 17.10 11.61
C LYS A 370 6.57 16.20 10.42
N PHE A 371 7.83 15.79 10.24
CA PHE A 371 8.27 14.87 9.18
C PHE A 371 7.66 13.47 9.32
N THR A 372 7.61 12.91 10.53
CA THR A 372 6.90 11.66 10.79
C THR A 372 5.42 11.79 10.46
N ARG A 373 4.80 12.91 10.89
CA ARG A 373 3.36 13.11 10.70
C ARG A 373 2.94 13.20 9.23
N ILE A 374 3.68 13.94 8.42
CA ILE A 374 3.45 14.02 6.97
C ILE A 374 3.71 12.68 6.27
N GLY A 375 4.64 11.86 6.78
CA GLY A 375 4.87 10.49 6.29
C GLY A 375 3.65 9.61 6.48
N GLU A 376 3.13 9.54 7.70
CA GLU A 376 1.93 8.77 8.04
C GLU A 376 0.69 9.26 7.29
N ALA A 377 0.52 10.60 7.18
CA ALA A 377 -0.57 11.18 6.39
C ALA A 377 -0.49 10.79 4.92
N ASN A 378 0.71 10.80 4.33
CA ASN A 378 0.89 10.36 2.95
C ASN A 378 0.64 8.86 2.78
N GLU A 379 1.07 8.00 3.71
CA GLU A 379 0.82 6.55 3.63
C GLU A 379 -0.67 6.24 3.49
N ILE A 380 -1.51 6.93 4.25
CA ILE A 380 -2.97 6.72 4.25
C ILE A 380 -3.62 7.44 3.07
N LEU A 381 -3.30 8.72 2.85
CA LEU A 381 -3.97 9.54 1.85
C LEU A 381 -3.48 9.28 0.40
N SER A 382 -2.35 8.62 0.21
CA SER A 382 -1.85 8.27 -1.13
C SER A 382 -2.33 6.92 -1.66
N ASP A 383 -2.83 6.05 -0.77
CA ASP A 383 -3.51 4.79 -1.10
C ASP A 383 -5.02 5.08 -1.29
N PRO A 384 -5.60 4.77 -2.47
CA PRO A 384 -7.01 5.07 -2.75
C PRO A 384 -8.00 4.42 -1.77
N ALA A 385 -7.73 3.18 -1.34
CA ALA A 385 -8.60 2.45 -0.43
C ALA A 385 -8.52 3.00 1.00
N LYS A 386 -7.30 3.21 1.52
CA LYS A 386 -7.10 3.80 2.86
C LYS A 386 -7.62 5.23 2.92
N LYS A 387 -7.39 6.03 1.89
CA LYS A 387 -7.92 7.40 1.76
C LYS A 387 -9.45 7.40 1.80
N PHE A 388 -10.09 6.53 1.02
CA PHE A 388 -11.55 6.42 1.01
C PHE A 388 -12.11 6.10 2.41
N LEU A 389 -11.51 5.14 3.11
CA LEU A 389 -11.93 4.78 4.46
C LEU A 389 -11.70 5.91 5.46
N TYR A 390 -10.57 6.60 5.35
CA TYR A 390 -10.28 7.78 6.16
C TYR A 390 -11.32 8.89 5.94
N ASP A 391 -11.67 9.17 4.68
CA ASP A 391 -12.68 10.18 4.33
C ASP A 391 -14.07 9.81 4.86
N MET A 392 -14.37 8.51 4.94
CA MET A 392 -15.66 7.99 5.38
C MET A 392 -15.81 7.87 6.89
N GLY A 393 -14.76 7.46 7.61
CA GLY A 393 -14.87 7.16 9.04
C GLY A 393 -13.57 7.34 9.81
N GLY A 394 -12.68 8.19 9.30
CA GLY A 394 -11.44 8.59 9.96
C GLY A 394 -10.46 7.43 10.17
N MET A 395 -9.55 7.64 11.12
CA MET A 395 -8.50 6.67 11.46
C MET A 395 -9.06 5.33 11.96
N GLU A 396 -10.27 5.31 12.52
CA GLU A 396 -10.92 4.08 13.00
C GLU A 396 -11.23 3.13 11.84
N SER A 397 -11.69 3.65 10.70
CA SER A 397 -12.02 2.85 9.52
C SER A 397 -10.77 2.30 8.84
N VAL A 398 -9.69 3.09 8.80
CA VAL A 398 -8.39 2.63 8.30
C VAL A 398 -7.84 1.49 9.15
N ARG A 399 -7.91 1.61 10.49
CA ARG A 399 -7.47 0.54 11.41
C ARG A 399 -8.32 -0.73 11.30
N ALA A 400 -9.62 -0.60 11.06
CA ALA A 400 -10.49 -1.76 10.84
C ALA A 400 -10.13 -2.50 9.53
N MET A 401 -9.75 -1.77 8.47
CA MET A 401 -9.21 -2.39 7.26
C MET A 401 -7.89 -3.12 7.52
N GLU A 402 -6.97 -2.53 8.28
CA GLU A 402 -5.69 -3.17 8.61
C GLU A 402 -5.85 -4.47 9.44
N LYS A 403 -6.97 -4.60 10.16
CA LYS A 403 -7.36 -5.83 10.86
C LYS A 403 -8.03 -6.86 9.97
N GLY A 404 -8.40 -6.50 8.73
CA GLY A 404 -9.13 -7.35 7.79
C GLY A 404 -10.65 -7.37 8.04
N ASP A 405 -11.19 -6.42 8.81
CA ASP A 405 -12.59 -6.42 9.24
C ASP A 405 -13.54 -5.76 8.20
N ILE A 406 -12.99 -5.16 7.13
CA ILE A 406 -13.77 -4.44 6.11
C ILE A 406 -13.77 -5.23 4.80
N PRO A 407 -14.95 -5.69 4.32
CA PRO A 407 -15.05 -6.41 3.06
C PRO A 407 -14.86 -5.46 1.86
N ARG A 408 -14.33 -6.02 0.77
CA ARG A 408 -14.24 -5.34 -0.53
C ARG A 408 -15.57 -5.47 -1.28
N GLY A 409 -15.96 -4.39 -1.95
CA GLY A 409 -17.12 -4.35 -2.84
C GLY A 409 -16.84 -5.04 -4.18
N GLU A 410 -17.90 -5.23 -4.95
CA GLU A 410 -17.85 -5.88 -6.27
C GLU A 410 -17.11 -5.00 -7.30
N ASP A 411 -16.41 -5.66 -8.21
CA ASP A 411 -15.75 -5.00 -9.33
C ASP A 411 -16.77 -4.63 -10.42
N GLY A 412 -16.58 -3.45 -11.03
CA GLY A 412 -17.36 -3.01 -12.19
C GLY A 412 -16.70 -3.45 -13.49
N HIS A 413 -17.46 -4.00 -14.42
CA HIS A 413 -16.96 -4.40 -15.74
C HIS A 413 -17.56 -3.53 -16.83
N VAL A 414 -16.70 -2.94 -17.67
CA VAL A 414 -17.12 -2.11 -18.81
C VAL A 414 -16.43 -2.62 -20.06
N THR A 415 -17.20 -2.97 -21.09
CA THR A 415 -16.64 -3.30 -22.41
C THR A 415 -16.46 -2.01 -23.20
N TYR A 416 -15.23 -1.69 -23.59
CA TYR A 416 -14.92 -0.47 -24.35
C TYR A 416 -14.58 -0.81 -25.81
N PRO A 417 -15.41 -0.40 -26.79
CA PRO A 417 -15.14 -0.66 -28.20
C PRO A 417 -14.00 0.23 -28.71
N VAL A 418 -12.98 -0.37 -29.31
CA VAL A 418 -11.81 0.35 -29.85
C VAL A 418 -11.58 -0.01 -31.33
N PRO A 419 -11.51 0.99 -32.23
CA PRO A 419 -11.11 0.78 -33.62
C PRO A 419 -9.70 0.21 -33.76
N LEU A 420 -9.51 -0.68 -34.75
CA LEU A 420 -8.20 -1.29 -35.05
C LEU A 420 -7.11 -0.23 -35.30
N GLU A 421 -7.47 0.90 -35.92
CA GLU A 421 -6.58 2.05 -36.12
C GLU A 421 -6.03 2.64 -34.81
N LYS A 422 -6.87 2.74 -33.77
CA LYS A 422 -6.44 3.23 -32.44
C LYS A 422 -5.57 2.22 -31.72
N LEU A 423 -5.81 0.92 -31.91
CA LEU A 423 -4.95 -0.15 -31.39
C LEU A 423 -3.57 -0.16 -32.09
N TYR A 424 -3.50 0.26 -33.35
CA TYR A 424 -2.25 0.38 -34.09
C TYR A 424 -1.45 1.62 -33.66
N THR A 425 -2.09 2.78 -33.60
CA THR A 425 -1.43 4.06 -33.33
C THR A 425 -1.22 4.35 -31.84
N GLY A 426 -2.02 3.73 -30.97
CA GLY A 426 -2.10 4.07 -29.56
C GLY A 426 -2.84 5.40 -29.34
N SER A 427 -3.63 5.49 -28.27
CA SER A 427 -4.42 6.70 -27.98
C SER A 427 -4.73 6.84 -26.49
N LYS A 428 -5.05 8.05 -26.06
CA LYS A 428 -5.60 8.31 -24.73
C LYS A 428 -7.06 8.74 -24.90
N GLU A 429 -7.97 7.95 -24.36
CA GLU A 429 -9.40 8.16 -24.46
C GLU A 429 -9.94 8.67 -23.13
N HIS A 430 -10.66 9.80 -23.16
CA HIS A 430 -11.32 10.34 -21.97
C HIS A 430 -12.72 9.74 -21.86
N VAL A 431 -12.90 8.82 -20.92
CA VAL A 431 -14.15 8.10 -20.70
C VAL A 431 -14.86 8.68 -19.50
N ARG A 432 -16.14 9.03 -19.66
CA ARG A 432 -17.02 9.43 -18.56
C ARG A 432 -17.87 8.25 -18.12
N ILE A 433 -17.79 7.91 -16.84
CA ILE A 433 -18.61 6.87 -16.20
C ILE A 433 -19.57 7.50 -15.20
N ASN A 434 -20.80 6.99 -15.11
CA ASN A 434 -21.72 7.34 -14.04
C ASN A 434 -21.63 6.25 -12.96
N ARG A 435 -21.25 6.62 -11.74
CA ARG A 435 -21.10 5.67 -10.63
C ARG A 435 -21.72 6.19 -9.35
N ARG A 436 -22.13 5.28 -8.46
CA ARG A 436 -22.58 5.63 -7.11
C ARG A 436 -21.39 5.93 -6.21
N VAL A 437 -21.47 7.06 -5.49
CA VAL A 437 -20.54 7.41 -4.42
C VAL A 437 -21.26 7.68 -3.11
N VAL A 438 -20.59 7.36 -2.01
CA VAL A 438 -21.06 7.69 -0.67
C VAL A 438 -20.70 9.15 -0.38
N CYS A 439 -21.68 9.95 0.04
CA CYS A 439 -21.52 11.38 0.20
C CYS A 439 -20.94 11.73 1.57
N THR A 440 -19.65 12.07 1.62
CA THR A 440 -18.95 12.54 2.83
C THR A 440 -19.55 13.82 3.42
N GLY A 441 -20.15 14.68 2.59
CA GLY A 441 -20.79 15.93 3.02
C GLY A 441 -22.06 15.71 3.84
N CYS A 442 -22.87 14.70 3.50
CA CYS A 442 -24.15 14.44 4.15
C CYS A 442 -23.99 14.09 5.63
N ARG A 443 -22.85 13.50 6.01
CA ARG A 443 -22.54 13.12 7.39
C ARG A 443 -22.19 14.33 8.27
N GLN A 444 -21.54 15.35 7.69
CA GLN A 444 -21.10 16.53 8.43
C GLN A 444 -22.16 17.63 8.42
N LYS A 445 -22.66 18.00 7.24
CA LYS A 445 -23.62 19.10 7.03
C LYS A 445 -24.56 18.74 5.86
N PRO A 446 -25.74 18.14 6.13
CA PRO A 446 -26.63 17.64 5.09
C PRO A 446 -27.25 18.74 4.21
N ASP A 447 -27.30 19.98 4.69
CA ASP A 447 -27.92 21.11 3.98
C ASP A 447 -27.00 21.77 2.94
N LEU A 448 -25.77 21.27 2.76
CA LEU A 448 -24.85 21.78 1.75
C LEU A 448 -25.44 21.59 0.34
N GLU A 449 -25.20 22.56 -0.55
CA GLU A 449 -25.70 22.54 -1.93
C GLU A 449 -25.28 21.26 -2.67
N LYS A 450 -24.03 20.81 -2.46
CA LYS A 450 -23.49 19.55 -3.01
C LYS A 450 -24.21 18.27 -2.55
N CYS A 451 -25.11 18.37 -1.56
CA CYS A 451 -25.88 17.27 -0.98
C CYS A 451 -27.36 17.27 -1.40
N ARG A 452 -27.85 18.28 -2.14
CA ARG A 452 -29.28 18.42 -2.52
C ARG A 452 -29.83 17.28 -3.40
N GLY A 453 -28.97 16.42 -3.95
CA GLY A 453 -29.34 15.24 -4.74
C GLY A 453 -29.02 13.89 -4.09
N CYS A 454 -28.58 13.87 -2.82
CA CYS A 454 -28.18 12.63 -2.15
C CYS A 454 -29.39 11.87 -1.59
N GLY A 455 -29.54 10.61 -2.00
CA GLY A 455 -30.55 9.66 -1.52
C GLY A 455 -30.02 8.71 -0.44
N LYS A 456 -30.87 7.80 0.04
CA LYS A 456 -30.45 6.74 0.98
C LYS A 456 -29.49 5.78 0.29
N CYS A 457 -28.37 5.44 0.93
CA CYS A 457 -27.49 4.38 0.43
C CYS A 457 -28.13 2.98 0.59
N PRO A 458 -27.63 1.97 -0.15
CA PRO A 458 -27.96 0.57 0.12
C PRO A 458 -27.64 0.17 1.56
N ASP A 459 -28.33 -0.86 2.05
CA ASP A 459 -28.14 -1.37 3.40
C ASP A 459 -26.73 -2.00 3.58
N GLU A 460 -26.16 -1.84 4.77
CA GLU A 460 -24.84 -2.34 5.16
C GLU A 460 -24.92 -3.80 5.62
N VAL A 461 -23.91 -4.62 5.35
CA VAL A 461 -23.82 -5.97 5.93
C VAL A 461 -22.93 -5.91 7.17
N LYS A 462 -23.47 -6.21 8.35
CA LYS A 462 -22.71 -6.24 9.62
C LYS A 462 -22.76 -7.62 10.27
N MET A 463 -21.66 -7.99 10.91
CA MET A 463 -21.59 -9.15 11.81
C MET A 463 -22.28 -8.77 13.14
N VAL A 464 -23.44 -9.36 13.41
CA VAL A 464 -24.17 -9.14 14.66
C VAL A 464 -24.02 -10.39 15.53
N GLN A 465 -23.64 -10.21 16.79
CA GLN A 465 -23.65 -11.29 17.77
C GLN A 465 -25.09 -11.51 18.24
N GLN A 466 -25.70 -12.61 17.81
CA GLN A 466 -27.02 -13.00 18.24
C GLN A 466 -26.92 -14.12 19.28
N GLN A 467 -27.57 -13.91 20.43
CA GLN A 467 -27.68 -14.93 21.45
C GLN A 467 -28.71 -15.97 21.01
N VAL A 468 -28.26 -17.19 20.72
CA VAL A 468 -29.12 -18.31 20.30
C VAL A 468 -29.55 -19.20 21.47
N GLY A 469 -28.98 -18.96 22.67
CA GLY A 469 -29.36 -19.62 23.92
C GLY A 469 -28.61 -19.05 25.12
N PRO A 470 -28.91 -19.47 26.35
CA PRO A 470 -28.18 -19.04 27.54
C PRO A 470 -26.69 -19.36 27.42
N GLY A 471 -25.83 -18.33 27.32
CA GLY A 471 -24.37 -18.48 27.18
C GLY A 471 -23.86 -18.80 25.77
N PHE A 472 -24.72 -18.93 24.75
CA PHE A 472 -24.31 -19.20 23.36
C PHE A 472 -24.57 -18.00 22.45
N PHE A 473 -23.50 -17.43 21.90
CA PHE A 473 -23.54 -16.34 20.92
C PHE A 473 -23.04 -16.83 19.58
N VAL A 474 -23.78 -16.52 18.51
CA VAL A 474 -23.37 -16.79 17.13
C VAL A 474 -23.16 -15.45 16.44
N GLN A 475 -22.06 -15.33 15.68
CA GLN A 475 -21.86 -14.21 14.76
C GLN A 475 -22.61 -14.51 13.46
N GLN A 476 -23.64 -13.72 13.16
CA GLN A 476 -24.41 -13.83 11.91
C GLN A 476 -24.30 -12.54 11.10
N GLN A 477 -24.17 -12.65 9.78
CA GLN A 477 -24.25 -11.49 8.89
C GLN A 477 -25.70 -11.04 8.77
N GLN A 478 -25.98 -9.79 9.12
CA GLN A 478 -27.30 -9.18 9.01
C GLN A 478 -27.21 -7.91 8.16
N GLN A 479 -28.19 -7.71 7.27
CA GLN A 479 -28.36 -6.45 6.56
C GLN A 479 -28.97 -5.41 7.51
N VAL A 480 -28.26 -4.31 7.73
CA VAL A 480 -28.68 -3.20 8.58
C VAL A 480 -28.85 -1.95 7.72
N PRO A 481 -29.92 -1.16 7.93
CA PRO A 481 -30.12 0.07 7.18
C PRO A 481 -28.92 1.02 7.29
N SER A 482 -28.42 1.48 6.13
CA SER A 482 -27.32 2.44 6.11
C SER A 482 -27.73 3.78 6.71
N ARG A 483 -26.82 4.37 7.48
CA ARG A 483 -26.95 5.76 7.98
C ARG A 483 -26.39 6.80 6.99
N GLU A 484 -25.61 6.35 6.02
CA GLU A 484 -24.99 7.19 4.99
C GLU A 484 -25.95 7.48 3.83
N ARG A 485 -25.67 8.57 3.11
CA ARG A 485 -26.38 8.97 1.89
C ARG A 485 -25.49 8.87 0.65
N CYS A 486 -26.07 8.50 -0.48
CA CYS A 486 -25.38 8.23 -1.72
C CYS A 486 -25.91 9.11 -2.85
N LYS A 487 -25.07 9.40 -3.83
CA LYS A 487 -25.46 10.02 -5.09
C LYS A 487 -24.72 9.37 -6.25
N ASN A 488 -25.27 9.49 -7.45
CA ASN A 488 -24.53 9.14 -8.66
C ASN A 488 -23.75 10.36 -9.12
N GLU A 489 -22.48 10.16 -9.48
CA GLU A 489 -21.63 11.21 -10.03
C GLU A 489 -20.95 10.72 -11.32
N ASP A 490 -20.77 11.67 -12.23
CA ASP A 490 -19.99 11.47 -13.44
C ASP A 490 -18.50 11.59 -13.08
N THR A 491 -17.74 10.52 -13.28
CA THR A 491 -16.29 10.49 -13.09
C THR A 491 -15.63 10.37 -14.46
N GLU A 492 -14.62 11.21 -14.72
CA GLU A 492 -13.84 11.18 -15.95
C GLU A 492 -12.54 10.38 -15.69
N LEU A 493 -12.25 9.43 -16.58
CA LEU A 493 -11.10 8.54 -16.52
C LEU A 493 -10.33 8.57 -17.83
N ASP A 494 -9.00 8.57 -17.73
CA ASP A 494 -8.10 8.54 -18.88
C ASP A 494 -7.72 7.09 -19.19
N LEU A 495 -8.39 6.51 -20.19
CA LEU A 495 -8.10 5.16 -20.68
C LEU A 495 -6.92 5.22 -21.67
N ASN A 496 -5.77 4.69 -21.25
CA ASN A 496 -4.58 4.59 -22.09
C ASN A 496 -4.66 3.32 -22.96
N ILE A 497 -4.90 3.51 -24.26
CA ILE A 497 -4.87 2.43 -25.25
C ILE A 497 -3.43 2.33 -25.79
N GLU A 498 -2.74 1.29 -25.38
CA GLU A 498 -1.37 1.02 -25.82
C GLU A 498 -1.33 0.44 -27.24
N LYS A 499 -0.23 0.72 -27.94
CA LYS A 499 0.02 0.17 -29.27
C LYS A 499 0.10 -1.35 -29.19
N GLY A 500 -0.65 -2.02 -30.06
CA GLY A 500 -0.63 -3.47 -30.18
C GLY A 500 -1.57 -4.21 -29.24
N MET A 501 -2.32 -3.50 -28.36
CA MET A 501 -3.28 -4.12 -27.45
C MET A 501 -4.22 -5.11 -28.15
N MET A 502 -4.53 -6.23 -27.47
CA MET A 502 -5.34 -7.32 -28.02
C MET A 502 -6.84 -7.17 -27.66
N ASP A 503 -7.69 -7.86 -28.42
CA ASP A 503 -9.10 -8.03 -28.05
C ASP A 503 -9.20 -8.82 -26.74
N GLY A 504 -10.04 -8.35 -25.81
CA GLY A 504 -10.22 -8.94 -24.49
C GLY A 504 -9.22 -8.49 -23.43
N GLU A 505 -8.18 -7.72 -23.80
CA GLU A 505 -7.22 -7.17 -22.84
C GLU A 505 -7.90 -6.19 -21.86
N GLN A 506 -7.45 -6.17 -20.62
CA GLN A 506 -8.10 -5.43 -19.53
C GLN A 506 -7.25 -4.26 -19.02
N VAL A 507 -7.90 -3.12 -18.83
CA VAL A 507 -7.32 -1.96 -18.13
C VAL A 507 -8.07 -1.77 -16.81
N VAL A 508 -7.34 -1.86 -15.70
CA VAL A 508 -7.91 -1.85 -14.35
C VAL A 508 -7.71 -0.49 -13.69
N PHE A 509 -8.81 0.11 -13.23
CA PHE A 509 -8.81 1.31 -12.40
C PHE A 509 -9.16 0.92 -10.97
N GLU A 510 -8.16 0.97 -10.10
CA GLU A 510 -8.29 0.52 -8.71
C GLU A 510 -9.21 1.40 -7.88
N GLY A 511 -10.13 0.77 -7.13
CA GLY A 511 -11.06 1.47 -6.23
C GLY A 511 -12.05 2.40 -6.93
N MET A 512 -12.22 2.26 -8.25
CA MET A 512 -13.08 3.14 -9.06
C MET A 512 -14.49 2.61 -9.30
N ALA A 513 -14.84 1.42 -8.79
CA ALA A 513 -16.20 0.88 -8.87
C ALA A 513 -17.22 1.68 -8.02
N GLU A 514 -18.46 1.20 -7.98
CA GLU A 514 -19.49 1.78 -7.13
C GLU A 514 -19.14 1.64 -5.64
N GLN A 515 -19.34 2.73 -4.89
CA GLN A 515 -19.08 2.73 -3.45
C GLN A 515 -20.31 2.24 -2.67
N ARG A 516 -20.04 1.49 -1.60
CA ARG A 516 -21.04 1.07 -0.61
C ARG A 516 -20.55 1.43 0.80
N PRO A 517 -21.44 1.86 1.70
CA PRO A 517 -21.05 2.15 3.08
C PRO A 517 -20.43 0.92 3.76
N GLY A 518 -19.31 1.14 4.47
CA GLY A 518 -18.61 0.07 5.20
C GLY A 518 -17.91 -0.97 4.32
N GLN A 519 -17.71 -0.69 3.03
CA GLN A 519 -16.95 -1.55 2.11
C GLN A 519 -15.86 -0.76 1.40
N ILE A 520 -14.74 -1.42 1.06
CA ILE A 520 -13.72 -0.85 0.19
C ILE A 520 -14.24 -0.93 -1.26
N PRO A 521 -14.24 0.13 -2.07
CA PRO A 521 -14.72 0.06 -3.44
C PRO A 521 -13.92 -0.97 -4.26
N GLY A 522 -14.62 -1.70 -5.12
CA GLY A 522 -14.01 -2.61 -6.09
C GLY A 522 -13.26 -1.87 -7.20
N ASN A 523 -12.66 -2.64 -8.09
CA ASN A 523 -12.00 -2.15 -9.29
C ASN A 523 -13.01 -1.87 -10.40
N LEU A 524 -12.70 -0.89 -11.25
CA LEU A 524 -13.38 -0.74 -12.53
C LEU A 524 -12.49 -1.30 -13.64
N ILE A 525 -12.95 -2.34 -14.30
CA ILE A 525 -12.21 -3.12 -15.29
C ILE A 525 -12.77 -2.82 -16.68
N PHE A 526 -11.98 -2.12 -17.50
CA PHE A 526 -12.29 -1.91 -18.91
C PHE A 526 -11.75 -3.08 -19.72
N THR A 527 -12.64 -3.85 -20.35
CA THR A 527 -12.27 -4.88 -21.32
C THR A 527 -12.29 -4.29 -22.72
N ILE A 528 -11.14 -4.26 -23.38
CA ILE A 528 -11.01 -3.74 -24.75
C ILE A 528 -11.70 -4.68 -25.72
N LYS A 529 -12.64 -4.15 -26.49
CA LYS A 529 -13.29 -4.88 -27.57
C LYS A 529 -12.88 -4.29 -28.92
N GLN A 530 -12.10 -5.03 -29.69
CA GLN A 530 -11.70 -4.59 -31.02
C GLN A 530 -12.94 -4.53 -31.91
N THR A 531 -13.21 -3.35 -32.47
CA THR A 531 -14.23 -3.19 -33.51
C THR A 531 -13.62 -3.47 -34.87
N SER A 532 -14.36 -4.20 -35.72
CA SER A 532 -13.91 -4.51 -37.08
C SER A 532 -13.70 -3.24 -37.91
N ASP A 533 -12.57 -3.16 -38.60
CA ASP A 533 -12.31 -2.16 -39.63
C ASP A 533 -12.69 -2.73 -41.01
N GLN A 534 -13.13 -1.87 -41.94
CA GLN A 534 -13.53 -2.32 -43.29
C GLN A 534 -12.33 -2.60 -44.21
N ARG A 535 -11.20 -1.94 -43.97
CA ARG A 535 -9.98 -2.03 -44.78
C ARG A 535 -9.04 -3.11 -44.28
N PHE A 536 -8.90 -3.24 -42.96
CA PHE A 536 -7.96 -4.17 -42.34
C PHE A 536 -8.64 -5.10 -41.35
N MET A 537 -8.19 -6.35 -41.35
CA MET A 537 -8.62 -7.38 -40.42
C MET A 537 -7.38 -7.95 -39.73
N ARG A 538 -7.40 -8.02 -38.40
CA ARG A 538 -6.33 -8.66 -37.65
C ARG A 538 -6.40 -10.18 -37.82
N GLU A 539 -5.27 -10.80 -38.14
CA GLU A 539 -5.09 -12.24 -38.32
C GLU A 539 -3.97 -12.71 -37.38
N ASN A 540 -4.13 -13.87 -36.73
CA ASN A 540 -3.09 -14.50 -35.88
C ASN A 540 -2.43 -13.57 -34.83
N GLY A 541 -3.18 -12.65 -34.23
CA GLY A 541 -2.71 -11.77 -33.15
C GLY A 541 -2.02 -10.50 -33.65
N TYR A 542 -0.93 -10.60 -34.41
CA TYR A 542 -0.17 -9.44 -34.85
C TYR A 542 -0.16 -9.21 -36.37
N ASP A 543 -0.64 -10.16 -37.16
CA ASP A 543 -0.69 -9.97 -38.61
C ASP A 543 -1.95 -9.20 -39.01
N LEU A 544 -1.86 -8.55 -40.17
CA LEU A 544 -2.99 -7.87 -40.79
C LEU A 544 -3.32 -8.51 -42.12
N ARG A 545 -4.61 -8.51 -42.43
CA ARG A 545 -5.13 -8.95 -43.72
C ARG A 545 -6.00 -7.85 -44.32
N THR A 546 -5.81 -7.63 -45.61
CA THR A 546 -6.62 -6.69 -46.39
C THR A 546 -6.89 -7.26 -47.77
N ALA A 547 -7.83 -6.67 -48.49
CA ALA A 547 -8.14 -7.03 -49.86
C ALA A 547 -8.14 -5.78 -50.74
N THR A 548 -7.42 -5.83 -51.85
CA THR A 548 -7.37 -4.75 -52.83
C THR A 548 -7.83 -5.23 -54.19
N GLN A 549 -8.34 -4.32 -55.01
CA GLN A 549 -8.81 -4.63 -56.35
C GLN A 549 -7.86 -4.08 -57.41
N ILE A 550 -7.46 -4.94 -58.35
CA ILE A 550 -6.65 -4.57 -59.52
C ILE A 550 -7.38 -4.94 -60.82
N PRO A 551 -7.28 -4.11 -61.88
CA PRO A 551 -7.84 -4.45 -63.18
C PRO A 551 -7.05 -5.58 -63.84
N LEU A 552 -7.70 -6.37 -64.69
CA LEU A 552 -7.07 -7.48 -65.42
C LEU A 552 -5.78 -7.09 -66.17
N LYS A 553 -5.74 -5.88 -66.77
CA LYS A 553 -4.54 -5.36 -67.44
C LYS A 553 -3.32 -5.31 -66.50
N GLU A 554 -3.51 -4.80 -65.29
CA GLU A 554 -2.45 -4.69 -64.29
C GLU A 554 -2.06 -6.05 -63.72
N ALA A 555 -3.03 -6.95 -63.58
CA ALA A 555 -2.76 -8.32 -63.17
C ALA A 555 -1.84 -9.06 -64.17
N LEU A 556 -1.97 -8.78 -65.48
CA LEU A 556 -1.16 -9.43 -66.53
C LEU A 556 0.18 -8.74 -66.79
N LEU A 557 0.24 -7.41 -66.68
CA LEU A 557 1.41 -6.62 -67.09
C LEU A 557 2.32 -6.20 -65.92
N GLY A 558 1.91 -6.46 -64.68
CA GLY A 558 2.54 -5.89 -63.49
C GLY A 558 1.96 -4.52 -63.12
N PHE A 559 2.22 -4.10 -61.89
CA PHE A 559 1.71 -2.84 -61.35
C PHE A 559 2.61 -2.30 -60.25
N ASP A 560 2.49 -1.00 -60.01
CA ASP A 560 3.12 -0.28 -58.89
C ASP A 560 2.06 0.65 -58.30
N ARG A 561 1.47 0.22 -57.18
CA ARG A 561 0.41 0.96 -56.48
C ARG A 561 0.82 1.23 -55.05
N SER A 562 0.20 2.21 -54.42
CA SER A 562 0.28 2.40 -52.97
C SER A 562 -1.10 2.33 -52.34
N MET A 563 -1.14 1.94 -51.06
CA MET A 563 -2.33 1.99 -50.23
C MET A 563 -2.02 2.61 -48.87
N ALA A 564 -3.00 3.35 -48.32
CA ALA A 564 -2.87 3.95 -47.00
C ALA A 564 -3.05 2.89 -45.89
N HIS A 565 -2.08 2.80 -44.98
CA HIS A 565 -2.12 1.94 -43.80
C HIS A 565 -3.04 2.51 -42.70
N LEU A 566 -3.06 1.85 -41.53
CA LEU A 566 -3.86 2.26 -40.37
C LEU A 566 -3.43 3.60 -39.77
N ASP A 567 -2.15 3.97 -39.83
CA ASP A 567 -1.61 5.26 -39.38
C ASP A 567 -1.52 6.31 -40.51
N GLY A 568 -1.98 5.97 -41.71
CA GLY A 568 -1.96 6.83 -42.90
C GLY A 568 -0.68 6.77 -43.74
N HIS A 569 0.37 6.05 -43.33
CA HIS A 569 1.56 5.89 -44.17
C HIS A 569 1.24 5.05 -45.43
N GLN A 570 2.05 5.18 -46.48
CA GLN A 570 1.80 4.55 -47.78
C GLN A 570 2.57 3.24 -47.91
N VAL A 571 1.86 2.12 -48.00
CA VAL A 571 2.44 0.80 -48.30
C VAL A 571 2.45 0.58 -49.80
N ARG A 572 3.62 0.27 -50.36
CA ARG A 572 3.81 0.08 -51.80
C ARG A 572 3.60 -1.40 -52.19
N LEU A 573 2.75 -1.63 -53.17
CA LEU A 573 2.41 -2.93 -53.74
C LEU A 573 2.99 -3.00 -55.16
N VAL A 574 3.98 -3.86 -55.37
CA VAL A 574 4.71 -3.95 -56.64
C VAL A 574 4.71 -5.37 -57.19
N LYS A 575 4.36 -5.52 -58.47
CA LYS A 575 4.66 -6.69 -59.32
C LYS A 575 5.44 -6.20 -60.52
N GLN A 576 6.59 -6.81 -60.78
CA GLN A 576 7.49 -6.34 -61.86
C GLN A 576 6.85 -6.59 -63.23
N PRO A 577 7.20 -5.80 -64.26
CA PRO A 577 6.74 -6.06 -65.62
C PRO A 577 7.08 -7.48 -66.07
N GLY A 578 6.06 -8.25 -66.46
CA GLY A 578 6.18 -9.67 -66.85
C GLY A 578 5.82 -10.66 -65.74
N GLU A 579 5.65 -10.22 -64.50
CA GLU A 579 5.10 -11.05 -63.43
C GLU A 579 3.58 -10.98 -63.42
N VAL A 580 2.92 -12.13 -63.63
CA VAL A 580 1.46 -12.22 -63.57
C VAL A 580 0.99 -12.34 -62.13
N CYS A 581 -0.02 -11.57 -61.76
CA CYS A 581 -0.74 -11.68 -60.51
C CYS A 581 -1.98 -12.55 -60.68
N GLN A 582 -2.05 -13.66 -59.93
CA GLN A 582 -3.17 -14.60 -59.99
C GLN A 582 -4.40 -14.05 -59.25
N PRO A 583 -5.63 -14.36 -59.69
CA PRO A 583 -6.82 -14.07 -58.91
C PRO A 583 -6.73 -14.66 -57.51
N PHE A 584 -7.03 -13.85 -56.49
CA PHE A 584 -6.95 -14.22 -55.08
C PHE A 584 -5.54 -14.53 -54.54
N GLU A 585 -4.49 -14.22 -55.32
CA GLU A 585 -3.11 -14.26 -54.82
C GLU A 585 -2.96 -13.39 -53.58
N VAL A 586 -2.20 -13.88 -52.61
CA VAL A 586 -1.92 -13.16 -51.36
C VAL A 586 -0.46 -12.70 -51.40
N MET A 587 -0.26 -11.39 -51.44
CA MET A 587 1.05 -10.77 -51.34
C MET A 587 1.38 -10.50 -49.86
N LYS A 588 2.52 -10.99 -49.40
CA LYS A 588 3.03 -10.73 -48.05
C LYS A 588 3.94 -9.50 -48.06
N ILE A 589 3.67 -8.54 -47.18
CA ILE A 589 4.53 -7.39 -46.94
C ILE A 589 5.07 -7.48 -45.51
N PRO A 590 6.38 -7.75 -45.35
CA PRO A 590 6.95 -7.97 -44.03
C PRO A 590 7.02 -6.67 -43.23
N GLY A 591 6.69 -6.75 -41.93
CA GLY A 591 6.78 -5.62 -41.00
C GLY A 591 5.68 -4.56 -41.12
N GLU A 592 4.61 -4.83 -41.88
CA GLU A 592 3.46 -3.94 -42.05
C GLU A 592 2.20 -4.45 -41.31
N GLY A 593 2.35 -5.38 -40.38
CA GLY A 593 1.27 -5.86 -39.51
C GLY A 593 1.03 -4.96 -38.30
N MET A 594 0.35 -5.47 -37.29
CA MET A 594 0.16 -4.77 -36.02
C MET A 594 1.47 -4.69 -35.22
N PRO A 595 1.68 -3.61 -34.45
CA PRO A 595 2.84 -3.52 -33.57
C PRO A 595 2.77 -4.55 -32.45
N HIS A 596 3.91 -5.14 -32.13
CA HIS A 596 4.09 -5.94 -30.93
C HIS A 596 4.05 -5.04 -29.70
N LYS A 597 3.33 -5.50 -28.68
CA LYS A 597 3.27 -4.81 -27.39
C LYS A 597 4.63 -4.94 -26.71
N VAL A 598 5.31 -3.82 -26.48
CA VAL A 598 6.57 -3.77 -25.73
C VAL A 598 6.28 -3.15 -24.37
N GLU A 599 6.56 -3.87 -23.30
CA GLU A 599 6.47 -3.32 -21.94
C GLU A 599 7.40 -2.10 -21.82
N GLY A 600 6.82 -0.94 -21.47
CA GLY A 600 7.58 0.29 -21.27
C GLY A 600 7.79 1.19 -22.49
N GLY A 601 7.12 0.93 -23.63
CA GLY A 601 7.05 1.88 -24.75
C GLY A 601 8.31 2.02 -25.60
N GLY A 602 9.12 0.95 -25.68
CA GLY A 602 10.30 0.86 -26.55
C GLY A 602 9.97 0.74 -28.05
N HIS A 603 11.00 0.44 -28.85
CA HIS A 603 10.82 0.16 -30.29
C HIS A 603 9.97 -1.10 -30.48
N SER A 604 8.80 -0.94 -31.09
CA SER A 604 7.90 -2.04 -31.42
C SER A 604 8.36 -2.69 -32.72
N ASP A 605 8.62 -4.00 -32.69
CA ASP A 605 8.59 -4.82 -33.89
C ASP A 605 7.15 -4.90 -34.41
N TYR A 606 6.97 -5.19 -35.70
CA TYR A 606 5.66 -5.28 -36.35
C TYR A 606 5.45 -6.68 -36.92
N GLY A 607 4.20 -7.15 -36.91
CA GLY A 607 3.80 -8.35 -37.66
C GLY A 607 3.83 -8.11 -39.17
N ASP A 608 3.17 -8.99 -39.93
CA ASP A 608 3.16 -8.91 -41.39
C ASP A 608 1.78 -8.53 -41.96
N LEU A 609 1.77 -7.89 -43.13
CA LEU A 609 0.53 -7.58 -43.87
C LEU A 609 0.34 -8.55 -45.04
N TYR A 610 -0.84 -9.16 -45.10
CA TYR A 610 -1.28 -10.05 -46.17
C TYR A 610 -2.34 -9.36 -47.03
N VAL A 611 -1.97 -9.03 -48.26
CA VAL A 611 -2.84 -8.33 -49.21
C VAL A 611 -3.41 -9.33 -50.22
N LYS A 612 -4.71 -9.61 -50.13
CA LYS A 612 -5.43 -10.44 -51.09
C LYS A 612 -5.78 -9.64 -52.35
N MET A 613 -5.33 -10.12 -53.51
CA MET A 613 -5.53 -9.46 -54.79
C MET A 613 -6.83 -9.94 -55.45
N ASN A 614 -7.80 -9.04 -55.60
CA ASN A 614 -9.03 -9.33 -56.34
C ASN A 614 -8.93 -8.74 -57.75
N VAL A 615 -8.87 -9.61 -58.75
CA VAL A 615 -8.77 -9.20 -60.15
C VAL A 615 -10.16 -8.84 -60.68
N LYS A 616 -10.34 -7.58 -61.09
CA LYS A 616 -11.57 -7.10 -61.72
C LYS A 616 -11.47 -7.27 -63.24
N PHE A 617 -12.33 -8.13 -63.77
CA PHE A 617 -12.49 -8.34 -65.20
C PHE A 617 -13.35 -7.21 -65.82
N PRO A 618 -13.09 -6.83 -67.09
CA PRO A 618 -13.95 -5.92 -67.82
C PRO A 618 -15.33 -6.56 -68.05
N GLU A 619 -16.40 -5.76 -68.01
CA GLU A 619 -17.79 -6.25 -68.21
C GLU A 619 -18.05 -6.74 -69.64
N SER A 620 -17.38 -6.14 -70.62
CA SER A 620 -17.44 -6.52 -72.04
C SER A 620 -16.14 -6.17 -72.74
N LEU A 621 -15.84 -6.85 -73.85
CA LEU A 621 -14.69 -6.58 -74.70
C LEU A 621 -15.15 -6.08 -76.07
N THR A 622 -14.41 -5.15 -76.67
CA THR A 622 -14.62 -4.74 -78.06
C THR A 622 -14.13 -5.82 -79.03
N ASP A 623 -14.62 -5.81 -80.28
CA ASP A 623 -14.19 -6.79 -81.28
C ASP A 623 -12.67 -6.76 -81.52
N ALA A 624 -12.07 -5.57 -81.53
CA ALA A 624 -10.63 -5.40 -81.63
C ALA A 624 -9.87 -6.01 -80.44
N GLN A 625 -10.41 -5.89 -79.21
CA GLN A 625 -9.81 -6.50 -78.02
C GLN A 625 -9.94 -8.02 -78.03
N ARG A 626 -11.09 -8.55 -78.48
CA ARG A 626 -11.30 -9.99 -78.62
C ARG A 626 -10.30 -10.61 -79.60
N GLU A 627 -10.15 -10.03 -80.79
CA GLU A 627 -9.23 -10.53 -81.82
C GLU A 627 -7.77 -10.46 -81.34
N ALA A 628 -7.41 -9.40 -80.60
CA ALA A 628 -6.07 -9.27 -80.02
C ALA A 628 -5.79 -10.33 -78.94
N ILE A 629 -6.75 -10.62 -78.05
CA ILE A 629 -6.61 -11.64 -77.02
C ILE A 629 -6.50 -13.04 -77.63
N ASP A 630 -7.32 -13.36 -78.64
CA ASP A 630 -7.29 -14.64 -79.34
C ASP A 630 -5.93 -14.91 -80.03
N LYS A 631 -5.31 -13.86 -80.59
CA LYS A 631 -3.95 -13.93 -81.16
C LYS A 631 -2.86 -14.12 -80.11
N LEU A 632 -3.03 -13.55 -78.91
CA LEU A 632 -2.01 -13.55 -77.84
C LEU A 632 -2.08 -14.77 -76.92
N PHE A 633 -3.27 -15.34 -76.75
CA PHE A 633 -3.54 -16.52 -75.92
C PHE A 633 -4.24 -17.60 -76.77
N PRO A 634 -3.53 -18.21 -77.75
CA PRO A 634 -4.11 -19.29 -78.55
C PRO A 634 -4.52 -20.44 -77.63
N ALA A 635 -5.63 -21.10 -77.96
CA ALA A 635 -6.12 -22.26 -77.21
C ALA A 635 -5.01 -23.31 -77.09
N GLU A 636 -4.69 -23.73 -75.86
CA GLU A 636 -3.82 -24.90 -75.67
C GLU A 636 -4.51 -26.12 -76.30
N GLU A 637 -3.79 -26.86 -77.14
CA GLU A 637 -4.22 -28.18 -77.59
C GLU A 637 -4.38 -29.06 -76.35
N THR A 638 -5.62 -29.28 -75.93
CA THR A 638 -6.01 -30.25 -74.89
C THR A 638 -5.30 -31.58 -75.14
N GLN A 639 -4.37 -31.97 -74.25
CA GLN A 639 -3.87 -33.34 -74.10
C GLN A 639 -4.72 -34.11 -73.10
#